data_AF-A0A6N6MCY2-F1
#
_entry.id   AF-A0A6N6MCY2-F1
#
_cell.length_a   1.000
_cell.length_b   1.000
_cell.length_c   1.000
_cell.angle_alpha   90.00
_cell.angle_beta   90.00
_cell.angle_gamma   90.00
#
_symmetry.space_group_name_H-M   'P 1'
#
loop_
_entity.id
_entity.type
_entity.pdbx_description
1 polymer ?
#
loop_
_entity_poly.entity_id
_entity_poly.type
_entity_poly.pdbx_seq_one_letter_code
_entity_poly.pdbx_strand_id
1 'polypeptide(L)'
;MKTYITLLLCFLPFLTVNATDFYCDPVHGKKSNDGSKEHPWGALETVFENVRTFKPGDVIFLRSGNHGHVTVIGENEKYITVKKFEDEKPIISSIVFGTDVNPASRWIFSNLLFEGKTKPNAVFIHQNSSRIRLLENRFEGQNHDSAIQVKGTQCRVESNVILNYKSGIGVEGDKNQIRNNRIQFFKSNAIEISGNYNVLEYNLLKECIAEENLSSCGIRFQDNETKGNIVRGNSIINFVKPDRTQIGLLYGIYGGNITISESIIENNLVVTNSDKGISIKGRINQVKIVNNTVVNPYFGLSFKNAANINTAAAIQVLGEQNSSNIIIRNNLSNDVLFQSIKGIADHNLTLPVSVHDYDLCFKNWAKFDFSLGENSMALNKGILDLAPKQDISLNYRTMGNFVNVGAFEYTKIDESNSVISVPTQPSDRQIHSKGKGDWDGQAQIRIGGVAEKIDGAGVFPFKLPLIPGGKAIISANFKIDLLKIDNTPEGGVDLYGLPSKSNFWVTDDMFYQGTFGQDIAARPIQNNYINTDTYGGGVQTSTIGQNALKNYINTLIESNNQPEQYLFLRLNPNVKDVSDFNRWNIVSANSEEKERVPMLELTVGYPELNKGTTQIKPSVKNLIVAASSPMQAGDVIFYFLGFEENIKVDMKLLNFSGEVVFKQEVMPSILTNHVFRTDNLNLPIGKYILEYNMGDKNAKQMLFVW
;
A
#
# COMPACT_ATOMS: atom_id res chain seq x y z
N MET A 1 49.63 33.16 58.27
CA MET A 1 48.24 32.74 58.46
C MET A 1 47.90 31.78 57.32
N LYS A 2 48.03 30.47 57.51
CA LYS A 2 47.73 29.45 56.48
C LYS A 2 46.59 28.59 57.01
N THR A 3 45.42 28.80 56.43
CA THR A 3 44.16 28.17 56.82
C THR A 3 44.10 26.74 56.28
N TYR A 4 43.88 25.78 57.18
CA TYR A 4 43.62 24.38 56.85
C TYR A 4 42.19 24.24 56.31
N ILE A 5 42.02 23.64 55.14
CA ILE A 5 40.73 23.14 54.65
C ILE A 5 40.83 21.62 54.65
N THR A 6 40.24 21.00 55.67
CA THR A 6 40.06 19.55 55.76
C THR A 6 38.81 19.19 54.97
N LEU A 7 38.97 18.61 53.78
CA LEU A 7 37.88 18.10 52.96
C LEU A 7 37.48 16.70 53.49
N LEU A 8 36.36 16.61 54.21
CA LEU A 8 35.79 15.35 54.68
C LEU A 8 35.08 14.66 53.50
N LEU A 9 35.74 13.69 52.85
CA LEU A 9 35.12 12.82 51.85
C LEU A 9 34.18 11.82 52.54
N CYS A 10 32.87 12.07 52.49
CA CYS A 10 31.86 11.07 52.82
C CYS A 10 31.81 10.01 51.71
N PHE A 11 32.45 8.86 51.92
CA PHE A 11 32.20 7.64 51.14
C PHE A 11 30.81 7.10 51.49
N LEU A 12 29.81 7.44 50.68
CA LEU A 12 28.52 6.73 50.67
C LEU A 12 28.74 5.36 49.98
N PRO A 13 28.52 4.22 50.65
CA PRO A 13 28.56 2.94 49.98
C PRO A 13 27.41 2.87 48.98
N PHE A 14 27.73 2.78 47.69
CA PHE A 14 26.78 2.35 46.67
C PHE A 14 26.39 0.91 46.98
N LEU A 15 25.24 0.71 47.63
CA LEU A 15 24.63 -0.60 47.75
C LEU A 15 24.26 -1.07 46.35
N THR A 16 25.06 -1.98 45.79
CA THR A 16 24.70 -2.72 44.58
C THR A 16 23.53 -3.63 44.93
N VAL A 17 22.32 -3.22 44.56
CA VAL A 17 21.12 -4.05 44.68
C VAL A 17 21.20 -5.13 43.60
N ASN A 18 21.56 -6.35 44.00
CA ASN A 18 21.56 -7.51 43.11
C ASN A 18 20.14 -8.08 43.00
N ALA A 19 19.72 -8.42 41.79
CA ALA A 19 18.52 -9.20 41.51
C ALA A 19 18.62 -10.57 42.21
N THR A 20 17.52 -11.01 42.82
CA THR A 20 17.44 -12.32 43.48
C THR A 20 16.49 -13.24 42.72
N ASP A 21 16.90 -14.50 42.60
CA ASP A 21 16.07 -15.57 42.04
C ASP A 21 15.30 -16.28 43.15
N PHE A 22 13.98 -16.33 43.00
CA PHE A 22 13.06 -17.02 43.90
C PHE A 22 12.36 -18.17 43.18
N TYR A 23 11.89 -19.16 43.94
CA TYR A 23 11.26 -20.37 43.44
C TYR A 23 9.94 -20.62 44.15
N CYS A 24 8.91 -20.94 43.36
CA CYS A 24 7.59 -21.35 43.83
C CYS A 24 7.31 -22.78 43.35
N ASP A 25 6.92 -23.65 44.26
CA ASP A 25 6.57 -25.04 44.04
C ASP A 25 5.24 -25.32 44.75
N PRO A 26 4.12 -25.44 44.01
CA PRO A 26 2.80 -25.59 44.60
C PRO A 26 2.59 -26.98 45.24
N VAL A 27 3.45 -27.95 44.96
CA VAL A 27 3.34 -29.33 45.44
C VAL A 27 4.22 -29.55 46.67
N HIS A 28 5.48 -29.11 46.61
CA HIS A 28 6.49 -29.39 47.65
C HIS A 28 6.90 -28.15 48.46
N GLY A 29 6.57 -26.95 47.97
CA GLY A 29 6.93 -25.70 48.61
C GLY A 29 6.08 -25.37 49.82
N LYS A 30 6.62 -24.53 50.71
CA LYS A 30 5.91 -24.10 51.92
C LYS A 30 5.92 -22.59 52.03
N LYS A 31 4.82 -22.05 52.56
CA LYS A 31 4.64 -20.62 52.85
C LYS A 31 5.78 -20.03 53.68
N SER A 32 6.31 -20.81 54.63
CA SER A 32 7.36 -20.41 55.57
C SER A 32 8.77 -20.46 55.00
N ASN A 33 8.96 -21.01 53.79
CA ASN A 33 10.30 -21.12 53.21
C ASN A 33 10.85 -19.74 52.78
N ASP A 34 12.14 -19.67 52.47
CA ASP A 34 12.83 -18.44 52.07
C ASP A 34 12.71 -18.14 50.57
N GLY A 35 12.23 -19.10 49.77
CA GLY A 35 12.05 -18.95 48.33
C GLY A 35 13.30 -19.31 47.54
N SER A 36 14.33 -19.85 48.17
CA SER A 36 15.50 -20.43 47.49
C SER A 36 15.11 -21.65 46.65
N LYS A 37 16.03 -22.12 45.81
CA LYS A 37 15.82 -23.30 44.96
C LYS A 37 15.59 -24.57 45.79
N GLU A 38 16.27 -24.69 46.92
CA GLU A 38 16.22 -25.82 47.86
C GLU A 38 14.99 -25.73 48.77
N HIS A 39 14.57 -24.51 49.11
CA HIS A 39 13.40 -24.25 49.94
C HIS A 39 12.44 -23.29 49.20
N PRO A 40 11.72 -23.79 48.18
CA PRO A 40 10.81 -22.96 47.41
C PRO A 40 9.58 -22.57 48.23
N TRP A 41 8.99 -21.42 47.93
CA TRP A 41 7.65 -21.07 48.41
C TRP A 41 6.59 -22.01 47.83
N GLY A 42 5.38 -21.98 48.41
CA GLY A 42 4.23 -22.71 47.87
C GLY A 42 3.71 -22.14 46.54
N ALA A 43 2.41 -22.31 46.28
CA ALA A 43 1.75 -21.73 45.11
C ALA A 43 1.92 -20.21 45.03
N LEU A 44 1.91 -19.65 43.80
CA LEU A 44 2.18 -18.23 43.58
C LEU A 44 1.09 -17.34 44.21
N GLU A 45 -0.15 -17.78 44.18
CA GLU A 45 -1.27 -17.14 44.89
C GLU A 45 -0.90 -16.87 46.36
N THR A 46 -0.40 -17.89 47.07
CA THR A 46 0.00 -17.73 48.47
C THR A 46 1.18 -16.77 48.65
N VAL A 47 2.06 -16.62 47.65
CA VAL A 47 3.18 -15.67 47.74
C VAL A 47 2.67 -14.23 47.77
N PHE A 48 1.69 -13.91 46.93
CA PHE A 48 1.11 -12.57 46.84
C PHE A 48 0.13 -12.25 47.98
N GLU A 49 -0.52 -13.26 48.57
CA GLU A 49 -1.36 -13.06 49.78
C GLU A 49 -0.57 -12.59 51.01
N ASN A 50 0.73 -12.91 51.08
CA ASN A 50 1.55 -12.62 52.27
C ASN A 50 2.37 -11.34 52.17
N VAL A 51 2.02 -10.46 51.22
CA VAL A 51 2.64 -9.14 51.03
C VAL A 51 4.17 -9.24 51.07
N ARG A 52 4.73 -10.06 50.16
CA ARG A 52 6.18 -10.09 49.97
C ARG A 52 6.63 -8.89 49.14
N THR A 53 7.66 -8.20 49.62
CA THR A 53 8.31 -7.12 48.87
C THR A 53 9.39 -7.70 47.98
N PHE A 54 9.36 -7.30 46.72
CA PHE A 54 10.33 -7.71 45.72
C PHE A 54 11.18 -6.50 45.35
N LYS A 55 12.45 -6.75 45.03
CA LYS A 55 13.40 -5.73 44.61
C LYS A 55 13.42 -5.61 43.07
N PRO A 56 13.80 -4.43 42.55
CA PRO A 56 13.98 -4.23 41.13
C PRO A 56 14.92 -5.27 40.50
N GLY A 57 14.42 -6.04 39.53
CA GLY A 57 15.18 -7.07 38.82
C GLY A 57 14.99 -8.50 39.32
N ASP A 58 14.28 -8.71 40.44
CA ASP A 58 14.02 -10.06 40.96
C ASP A 58 13.27 -10.94 39.94
N VAL A 59 13.53 -12.24 40.02
CA VAL A 59 12.92 -13.26 39.18
C VAL A 59 12.25 -14.32 40.05
N ILE A 60 11.00 -14.66 39.74
CA ILE A 60 10.24 -15.71 40.39
C ILE A 60 10.04 -16.85 39.40
N PHE A 61 10.69 -17.97 39.68
CA PHE A 61 10.62 -19.20 38.92
C PHE A 61 9.49 -20.10 39.44
N LEU A 62 8.64 -20.57 38.54
CA LEU A 62 7.52 -21.45 38.86
C LEU A 62 7.83 -22.90 38.45
N ARG A 63 7.70 -23.85 39.38
CA ARG A 63 7.75 -25.30 39.12
C ARG A 63 6.37 -25.85 38.75
N SER A 64 6.31 -27.11 38.32
CA SER A 64 5.05 -27.71 37.85
C SER A 64 3.96 -27.74 38.94
N GLY A 65 2.72 -27.57 38.48
CA GLY A 65 1.51 -27.63 39.31
C GLY A 65 0.69 -26.35 39.24
N ASN A 66 -0.43 -26.33 39.96
CA ASN A 66 -1.37 -25.21 39.93
C ASN A 66 -0.96 -24.13 40.94
N HIS A 67 -0.66 -22.93 40.44
CA HIS A 67 -0.26 -21.76 41.20
C HIS A 67 -1.42 -20.83 41.60
N GLY A 68 -2.65 -21.22 41.27
CA GLY A 68 -3.87 -20.61 41.79
C GLY A 68 -4.31 -19.33 41.09
N HIS A 69 -5.09 -18.51 41.81
CA HIS A 69 -5.60 -17.22 41.36
C HIS A 69 -4.75 -16.08 41.94
N VAL A 70 -3.91 -15.46 41.13
CA VAL A 70 -2.89 -14.53 41.63
C VAL A 70 -3.39 -13.09 41.56
N THR A 71 -3.34 -12.36 42.67
CA THR A 71 -3.55 -10.91 42.68
C THR A 71 -2.21 -10.21 42.86
N VAL A 72 -1.73 -9.56 41.79
CA VAL A 72 -0.46 -8.83 41.77
C VAL A 72 -0.71 -7.37 42.07
N ILE A 73 -0.03 -6.83 43.07
CA ILE A 73 -0.06 -5.41 43.44
C ILE A 73 1.37 -4.89 43.63
N GLY A 74 1.53 -3.58 43.70
CA GLY A 74 2.80 -2.91 43.96
C GLY A 74 3.38 -2.22 42.72
N GLU A 75 3.93 -1.04 42.94
CA GLU A 75 4.61 -0.24 41.92
C GLU A 75 6.11 -0.38 42.05
N ASN A 76 6.73 -1.03 41.07
CA ASN A 76 8.15 -1.32 41.11
C ASN A 76 8.93 -0.29 40.31
N GLU A 77 10.15 0.04 40.70
CA GLU A 77 11.02 0.96 39.93
C GLU A 77 11.55 0.33 38.64
N LYS A 78 11.86 -0.97 38.67
CA LYS A 78 12.21 -1.78 37.49
C LYS A 78 11.32 -3.01 37.42
N TYR A 79 11.45 -3.75 36.33
CA TYR A 79 10.69 -4.96 36.11
C TYR A 79 11.03 -6.06 37.11
N ILE A 80 10.01 -6.74 37.62
CA ILE A 80 10.11 -8.05 38.26
C ILE A 80 9.56 -9.08 37.27
N THR A 81 10.22 -10.23 37.16
CA THR A 81 9.84 -11.27 36.21
C THR A 81 9.30 -12.50 36.90
N VAL A 82 8.19 -13.03 36.41
CA VAL A 82 7.63 -14.33 36.78
C VAL A 82 7.65 -15.22 35.55
N LYS A 83 8.27 -16.40 35.64
CA LYS A 83 8.40 -17.33 34.52
C LYS A 83 8.52 -18.77 34.98
N LYS A 84 8.32 -19.73 34.08
CA LYS A 84 8.57 -21.15 34.36
C LYS A 84 10.05 -21.41 34.67
N PHE A 85 10.32 -22.42 35.48
CA PHE A 85 11.65 -22.96 35.68
C PHE A 85 11.94 -24.04 34.62
N GLU A 86 12.96 -23.83 33.78
CA GLU A 86 13.39 -24.83 32.79
C GLU A 86 12.20 -25.39 31.95
N ASP A 87 12.01 -26.71 31.96
CA ASP A 87 10.95 -27.43 31.23
C ASP A 87 9.72 -27.75 32.09
N GLU A 88 9.64 -27.18 33.30
CA GLU A 88 8.47 -27.28 34.17
C GLU A 88 7.22 -26.70 33.51
N LYS A 89 6.05 -27.21 33.93
CA LYS A 89 4.73 -26.84 33.38
C LYS A 89 3.85 -26.20 34.48
N PRO A 90 4.18 -24.99 34.94
CA PRO A 90 3.35 -24.28 35.90
C PRO A 90 2.02 -23.88 35.25
N ILE A 91 0.93 -24.10 35.97
CA ILE A 91 -0.42 -23.72 35.56
C ILE A 91 -0.88 -22.55 36.44
N ILE A 92 -1.33 -21.47 35.82
CA ILE A 92 -1.95 -20.34 36.49
C ILE A 92 -3.44 -20.36 36.20
N SER A 93 -4.28 -20.30 37.24
CA SER A 93 -5.73 -20.36 37.05
C SER A 93 -6.29 -19.01 36.58
N SER A 94 -5.82 -17.90 37.17
CA SER A 94 -6.03 -16.54 36.64
C SER A 94 -5.07 -15.54 37.29
N ILE A 95 -4.92 -14.36 36.70
CA ILE A 95 -4.20 -13.23 37.30
C ILE A 95 -5.01 -11.94 37.24
N VAL A 96 -4.96 -11.19 38.33
CA VAL A 96 -5.42 -9.80 38.42
C VAL A 96 -4.21 -8.91 38.73
N PHE A 97 -3.96 -7.91 37.89
CA PHE A 97 -2.96 -6.86 38.14
C PHE A 97 -3.67 -5.61 38.64
N GLY A 98 -3.39 -5.25 39.89
CA GLY A 98 -3.99 -4.13 40.60
C GLY A 98 -5.41 -4.39 41.08
N THR A 99 -5.87 -3.52 41.97
CA THR A 99 -7.23 -3.46 42.52
C THR A 99 -7.73 -2.02 42.47
N ASP A 100 -8.94 -1.75 42.94
CA ASP A 100 -9.47 -0.38 43.06
C ASP A 100 -8.57 0.55 43.88
N VAL A 101 -7.83 0.01 44.85
CA VAL A 101 -7.00 0.79 45.79
C VAL A 101 -5.50 0.60 45.60
N ASN A 102 -5.05 -0.56 45.12
CA ASN A 102 -3.63 -0.89 45.01
C ASN A 102 -3.24 -1.10 43.54
N PRO A 103 -2.42 -0.23 42.93
CA PRO A 103 -1.97 -0.41 41.55
C PRO A 103 -0.91 -1.51 41.44
N ALA A 104 -0.70 -2.01 40.22
CA ALA A 104 0.45 -2.84 39.87
C ALA A 104 1.24 -2.19 38.72
N SER A 105 2.57 -2.13 38.83
CA SER A 105 3.38 -1.65 37.71
C SER A 105 4.72 -2.35 37.54
N ARG A 106 5.16 -2.41 36.28
CA ARG A 106 6.43 -3.02 35.85
C ARG A 106 6.56 -4.50 36.26
N TRP A 107 5.62 -5.32 35.82
CA TRP A 107 5.69 -6.79 35.95
C TRP A 107 5.85 -7.44 34.58
N ILE A 108 6.63 -8.52 34.52
CA ILE A 108 6.74 -9.41 33.35
C ILE A 108 6.27 -10.79 33.75
N PHE A 109 5.30 -11.32 33.03
CA PHE A 109 4.86 -12.72 33.13
C PHE A 109 5.14 -13.38 31.79
N SER A 110 5.98 -14.42 31.79
CA SER A 110 6.44 -15.03 30.55
C SER A 110 6.56 -16.55 30.60
N ASN A 111 6.30 -17.21 29.46
CA ASN A 111 6.43 -18.66 29.31
C ASN A 111 5.58 -19.45 30.32
N LEU A 112 4.34 -18.99 30.58
CA LEU A 112 3.39 -19.62 31.49
C LEU A 112 2.19 -20.21 30.75
N LEU A 113 1.55 -21.21 31.36
CA LEU A 113 0.29 -21.78 30.92
C LEU A 113 -0.85 -21.26 31.81
N PHE A 114 -1.87 -20.69 31.17
CA PHE A 114 -3.09 -20.22 31.81
C PHE A 114 -4.24 -21.16 31.45
N GLU A 115 -4.83 -21.78 32.47
CA GLU A 115 -5.99 -22.66 32.35
C GLU A 115 -7.02 -22.25 33.42
N GLY A 116 -8.06 -21.53 33.03
CA GLY A 116 -9.06 -20.99 33.95
C GLY A 116 -10.38 -21.76 33.90
N LYS A 117 -10.96 -22.07 35.07
CA LYS A 117 -12.29 -22.70 35.21
C LYS A 117 -13.35 -21.84 35.92
N THR A 118 -13.02 -20.65 36.41
CA THR A 118 -13.84 -19.97 37.44
C THR A 118 -13.92 -18.43 37.37
N LYS A 119 -13.19 -17.75 36.46
CA LYS A 119 -13.16 -16.27 36.36
C LYS A 119 -13.48 -15.81 34.94
N PRO A 120 -14.12 -14.63 34.77
CA PRO A 120 -14.53 -14.13 33.46
C PRO A 120 -13.35 -13.83 32.53
N ASN A 121 -12.14 -13.68 33.09
CA ASN A 121 -10.89 -13.50 32.35
C ASN A 121 -9.77 -14.34 32.96
N ALA A 122 -8.86 -14.87 32.12
CA ALA A 122 -7.63 -15.48 32.61
C ALA A 122 -6.64 -14.43 33.11
N VAL A 123 -6.56 -13.26 32.45
CA VAL A 123 -5.81 -12.10 32.94
C VAL A 123 -6.66 -10.86 32.91
N PHE A 124 -6.65 -10.10 34.00
CA PHE A 124 -7.26 -8.78 34.09
C PHE A 124 -6.24 -7.76 34.58
N ILE A 125 -6.02 -6.69 33.81
CA ILE A 125 -5.16 -5.57 34.18
C ILE A 125 -6.04 -4.37 34.51
N HIS A 126 -6.08 -4.01 35.79
CA HIS A 126 -6.90 -2.93 36.30
C HIS A 126 -6.45 -1.56 35.76
N GLN A 127 -7.38 -0.59 35.72
CA GLN A 127 -7.16 0.72 35.09
C GLN A 127 -6.08 1.59 35.76
N ASN A 128 -5.80 1.37 37.05
CA ASN A 128 -4.71 2.04 37.77
C ASN A 128 -3.35 1.35 37.59
N SER A 129 -3.29 0.23 36.86
CA SER A 129 -2.06 -0.51 36.63
C SER A 129 -1.40 -0.10 35.32
N SER A 130 -0.06 -0.21 35.26
CA SER A 130 0.68 0.19 34.06
C SER A 130 1.92 -0.64 33.79
N ARG A 131 2.38 -0.62 32.53
CA ARG A 131 3.65 -1.24 32.14
C ARG A 131 3.75 -2.74 32.46
N ILE A 132 2.63 -3.46 32.43
CA ILE A 132 2.60 -4.92 32.58
C ILE A 132 2.99 -5.57 31.23
N ARG A 133 3.76 -6.65 31.26
CA ARG A 133 4.17 -7.40 30.07
C ARG A 133 3.74 -8.86 30.19
N LEU A 134 2.98 -9.34 29.21
CA LEU A 134 2.60 -10.74 29.04
C LEU A 134 3.32 -11.25 27.78
N LEU A 135 4.36 -12.07 27.95
CA LEU A 135 5.25 -12.48 26.86
C LEU A 135 5.23 -14.01 26.68
N GLU A 136 4.99 -14.52 25.48
CA GLU A 136 5.18 -15.95 25.17
C GLU A 136 4.36 -16.91 26.07
N ASN A 137 3.20 -16.46 26.54
CA ASN A 137 2.31 -17.30 27.36
C ASN A 137 1.31 -18.05 26.49
N ARG A 138 0.80 -19.16 27.03
CA ARG A 138 -0.26 -19.95 26.43
C ARG A 138 -1.51 -19.85 27.29
N PHE A 139 -2.64 -19.54 26.65
CA PHE A 139 -3.95 -19.45 27.28
C PHE A 139 -4.86 -20.50 26.65
N GLU A 140 -5.43 -21.38 27.48
CA GLU A 140 -6.38 -22.40 27.06
C GLU A 140 -7.71 -22.24 27.80
N GLY A 141 -8.73 -21.83 27.05
CA GLY A 141 -10.08 -21.61 27.54
C GLY A 141 -11.00 -22.81 27.31
N GLN A 142 -12.17 -22.77 27.94
CA GLN A 142 -13.30 -23.68 27.72
C GLN A 142 -14.51 -22.94 27.13
N ASN A 143 -14.25 -21.97 26.24
CA ASN A 143 -15.22 -21.29 25.38
C ASN A 143 -16.24 -20.30 26.01
N HIS A 144 -16.18 -20.01 27.32
CA HIS A 144 -17.14 -19.10 27.97
C HIS A 144 -16.57 -17.71 28.32
N ASP A 145 -15.25 -17.59 28.47
CA ASP A 145 -14.57 -16.43 29.04
C ASP A 145 -13.80 -15.61 27.99
N SER A 146 -13.33 -14.41 28.35
CA SER A 146 -12.32 -13.70 27.56
C SER A 146 -10.91 -14.04 28.06
N ALA A 147 -9.87 -14.04 27.23
CA ALA A 147 -8.55 -14.43 27.72
C ALA A 147 -7.90 -13.31 28.54
N ILE A 148 -7.77 -12.11 27.95
CA ILE A 148 -7.02 -11.01 28.53
C ILE A 148 -7.85 -9.72 28.44
N GLN A 149 -8.03 -9.04 29.57
CA GLN A 149 -8.61 -7.70 29.63
C GLN A 149 -7.57 -6.68 30.08
N VAL A 150 -7.34 -5.64 29.27
CA VAL A 150 -6.35 -4.59 29.53
C VAL A 150 -7.06 -3.25 29.71
N LYS A 151 -7.36 -2.88 30.96
CA LYS A 151 -7.81 -1.52 31.31
C LYS A 151 -6.66 -0.59 31.68
N GLY A 152 -5.53 -1.16 32.10
CA GLY A 152 -4.30 -0.42 32.41
C GLY A 152 -3.63 0.21 31.19
N THR A 153 -2.57 0.97 31.43
CA THR A 153 -1.88 1.75 30.37
C THR A 153 -0.45 1.28 30.12
N GLN A 154 0.09 1.53 28.93
CA GLN A 154 1.48 1.21 28.57
C GLN A 154 1.85 -0.27 28.74
N CYS A 155 0.88 -1.17 28.68
CA CYS A 155 1.07 -2.61 28.79
C CYS A 155 1.46 -3.22 27.44
N ARG A 156 2.10 -4.38 27.48
CA ARG A 156 2.49 -5.16 26.30
C ARG A 156 1.95 -6.58 26.41
N VAL A 157 1.18 -7.00 25.41
CA VAL A 157 0.73 -8.38 25.24
C VAL A 157 1.37 -8.89 23.96
N GLU A 158 2.37 -9.75 24.08
CA GLU A 158 3.25 -10.12 22.98
C GLU A 158 3.53 -11.61 22.86
N SER A 159 3.50 -12.10 21.62
CA SER A 159 3.90 -13.47 21.28
C SER A 159 3.14 -14.56 22.04
N ASN A 160 1.93 -14.25 22.53
CA ASN A 160 1.11 -15.21 23.26
C ASN A 160 0.27 -16.07 22.30
N VAL A 161 -0.07 -17.28 22.74
CA VAL A 161 -0.99 -18.18 22.04
C VAL A 161 -2.29 -18.28 22.85
N ILE A 162 -3.41 -17.89 22.26
CA ILE A 162 -4.73 -17.84 22.91
C ILE A 162 -5.67 -18.76 22.14
N LEU A 163 -6.21 -19.78 22.82
CA LEU A 163 -7.02 -20.84 22.21
C LEU A 163 -8.35 -21.02 22.96
N ASN A 164 -9.44 -21.22 22.22
CA ASN A 164 -10.75 -21.65 22.75
C ASN A 164 -11.35 -20.70 23.81
N TYR A 165 -11.22 -19.39 23.60
CA TYR A 165 -11.91 -18.37 24.39
C TYR A 165 -13.10 -17.80 23.62
N LYS A 166 -14.09 -17.25 24.33
CA LYS A 166 -15.16 -16.51 23.68
C LYS A 166 -14.62 -15.28 22.95
N SER A 167 -13.83 -14.48 23.65
CA SER A 167 -13.09 -13.33 23.10
C SER A 167 -11.60 -13.42 23.46
N GLY A 168 -10.72 -12.93 22.60
CA GLY A 168 -9.28 -13.01 22.82
C GLY A 168 -8.77 -11.93 23.78
N ILE A 169 -8.58 -10.72 23.27
CA ILE A 169 -7.98 -9.60 24.03
C ILE A 169 -8.90 -8.38 23.98
N GLY A 170 -9.33 -7.87 25.13
CA GLY A 170 -9.99 -6.56 25.26
C GLY A 170 -9.00 -5.47 25.67
N VAL A 171 -8.99 -4.35 24.94
CA VAL A 171 -8.08 -3.21 25.14
C VAL A 171 -8.88 -1.94 25.40
N GLU A 172 -9.17 -1.69 26.67
CA GLU A 172 -9.88 -0.48 27.14
C GLU A 172 -8.92 0.64 27.51
N GLY A 173 -7.72 0.30 28.00
CA GLY A 173 -6.73 1.29 28.40
C GLY A 173 -5.94 1.88 27.23
N ASP A 174 -5.23 2.96 27.52
CA ASP A 174 -4.47 3.72 26.52
C ASP A 174 -3.00 3.29 26.39
N LYS A 175 -2.42 3.53 25.21
CA LYS A 175 -0.98 3.39 24.91
C LYS A 175 -0.45 1.97 25.10
N ASN A 176 -1.29 0.96 24.92
CA ASN A 176 -0.94 -0.45 24.99
C ASN A 176 -0.45 -0.98 23.64
N GLN A 177 0.33 -2.06 23.68
CA GLN A 177 0.86 -2.75 22.50
C GLN A 177 0.43 -4.21 22.52
N ILE A 178 -0.31 -4.63 21.50
CA ILE A 178 -0.77 -6.00 21.28
C ILE A 178 -0.10 -6.50 20.01
N ARG A 179 0.95 -7.32 20.14
CA ARG A 179 1.80 -7.69 19.01
C ARG A 179 2.15 -9.16 18.90
N ASN A 180 2.23 -9.68 17.67
CA ASN A 180 2.66 -11.07 17.40
C ASN A 180 1.85 -12.15 18.14
N ASN A 181 0.64 -11.86 18.63
CA ASN A 181 -0.18 -12.86 19.30
C ASN A 181 -0.89 -13.74 18.27
N ARG A 182 -1.11 -15.00 18.64
CA ARG A 182 -1.90 -15.95 17.86
C ARG A 182 -3.18 -16.27 18.61
N ILE A 183 -4.32 -15.83 18.08
CA ILE A 183 -5.65 -16.05 18.66
C ILE A 183 -6.43 -16.99 17.75
N GLN A 184 -6.87 -18.12 18.28
CA GLN A 184 -7.58 -19.13 17.51
C GLN A 184 -8.80 -19.70 18.21
N PHE A 185 -9.74 -20.19 17.41
CA PHE A 185 -10.94 -20.88 17.90
C PHE A 185 -11.78 -19.99 18.81
N PHE A 186 -11.85 -18.69 18.48
CA PHE A 186 -12.65 -17.71 19.21
C PHE A 186 -14.09 -17.67 18.71
N LYS A 187 -15.04 -17.32 19.58
CA LYS A 187 -16.50 -17.40 19.27
C LYS A 187 -17.20 -16.06 19.08
N SER A 188 -16.54 -14.97 19.46
CA SER A 188 -17.05 -13.60 19.34
C SER A 188 -15.99 -12.70 18.70
N ASN A 189 -15.20 -11.95 19.47
CA ASN A 189 -14.22 -11.04 18.90
C ASN A 189 -12.81 -11.46 19.30
N ALA A 190 -11.89 -11.56 18.34
CA ALA A 190 -10.52 -11.93 18.66
C ALA A 190 -9.79 -10.80 19.40
N ILE A 191 -9.95 -9.55 18.95
CA ILE A 191 -9.51 -8.35 19.66
C ILE A 191 -10.63 -7.31 19.69
N GLU A 192 -10.86 -6.71 20.85
CA GLU A 192 -11.76 -5.57 21.02
C GLU A 192 -10.98 -4.36 21.52
N ILE A 193 -11.23 -3.18 20.93
CA ILE A 193 -10.55 -1.94 21.27
C ILE A 193 -11.55 -0.82 21.58
N SER A 194 -11.31 -0.13 22.70
CA SER A 194 -12.01 1.08 23.10
C SER A 194 -11.08 2.17 23.70
N GLY A 195 -9.81 1.85 23.96
CA GLY A 195 -8.79 2.81 24.37
C GLY A 195 -8.10 3.55 23.21
N ASN A 196 -7.28 4.54 23.55
CA ASN A 196 -6.57 5.43 22.63
C ASN A 196 -5.08 5.12 22.51
N TYR A 197 -4.49 5.51 21.38
CA TYR A 197 -3.05 5.42 21.10
C TYR A 197 -2.48 4.01 21.26
N ASN A 198 -3.30 2.99 21.05
CA ASN A 198 -2.92 1.60 21.10
C ASN A 198 -2.32 1.15 19.76
N VAL A 199 -1.40 0.18 19.82
CA VAL A 199 -0.81 -0.45 18.64
C VAL A 199 -1.17 -1.92 18.63
N LEU A 200 -1.91 -2.35 17.60
CA LEU A 200 -2.28 -3.74 17.35
C LEU A 200 -1.53 -4.16 16.09
N GLU A 201 -0.44 -4.92 16.24
CA GLU A 201 0.43 -5.22 15.10
C GLU A 201 0.85 -6.70 14.96
N TYR A 202 0.85 -7.19 13.73
CA TYR A 202 1.35 -8.53 13.37
C TYR A 202 0.70 -9.69 14.15
N ASN A 203 -0.54 -9.53 14.60
CA ASN A 203 -1.28 -10.61 15.24
C ASN A 203 -1.88 -11.55 14.18
N LEU A 204 -1.91 -12.85 14.47
CA LEU A 204 -2.60 -13.87 13.67
C LEU A 204 -3.90 -14.26 14.35
N LEU A 205 -5.03 -13.89 13.74
CA LEU A 205 -6.37 -14.13 14.22
C LEU A 205 -7.05 -15.10 13.26
N LYS A 206 -7.29 -16.36 13.67
CA LYS A 206 -7.86 -17.34 12.74
C LYS A 206 -8.76 -18.39 13.36
N GLU A 207 -9.52 -19.09 12.51
CA GLU A 207 -10.41 -20.18 12.93
C GLU A 207 -11.51 -19.68 13.89
N CYS A 208 -12.19 -18.59 13.56
CA CYS A 208 -13.36 -18.12 14.31
C CYS A 208 -14.40 -19.24 14.35
N ILE A 209 -15.00 -19.60 15.48
CA ILE A 209 -16.08 -20.59 15.61
C ILE A 209 -17.43 -19.86 15.67
N ALA A 210 -18.42 -20.32 14.92
CA ALA A 210 -19.74 -19.71 14.93
C ALA A 210 -20.56 -20.12 16.15
N GLU A 211 -21.21 -19.16 16.80
CA GLU A 211 -22.42 -19.41 17.59
C GLU A 211 -23.63 -18.84 16.83
N GLU A 212 -24.78 -19.49 16.92
CA GLU A 212 -25.94 -19.15 16.09
C GLU A 212 -26.33 -17.66 16.25
N ASN A 213 -26.44 -16.94 15.12
CA ASN A 213 -26.95 -15.57 14.99
C ASN A 213 -26.06 -14.42 15.49
N LEU A 214 -24.79 -14.66 15.82
CA LEU A 214 -23.84 -13.60 16.19
C LEU A 214 -22.77 -13.41 15.11
N SER A 215 -22.58 -12.16 14.66
CA SER A 215 -21.44 -11.81 13.82
C SER A 215 -20.20 -11.66 14.71
N SER A 216 -19.15 -12.43 14.41
CA SER A 216 -17.86 -12.35 15.08
C SER A 216 -16.95 -11.35 14.36
N CYS A 217 -15.97 -10.76 15.04
CA CYS A 217 -15.00 -9.84 14.43
C CYS A 217 -13.56 -10.33 14.68
N GLY A 218 -12.68 -10.12 13.70
CA GLY A 218 -11.24 -10.24 13.93
C GLY A 218 -10.79 -9.15 14.90
N ILE A 219 -10.97 -7.89 14.50
CA ILE A 219 -10.70 -6.71 15.33
C ILE A 219 -11.96 -5.85 15.37
N ARG A 220 -12.50 -5.61 16.56
CA ARG A 220 -13.68 -4.77 16.76
C ARG A 220 -13.30 -3.47 17.45
N PHE A 221 -13.57 -2.34 16.80
CA PHE A 221 -13.70 -1.06 17.47
C PHE A 221 -15.06 -1.02 18.16
N GLN A 222 -15.07 -0.84 19.48
CA GLN A 222 -16.31 -0.67 20.22
C GLN A 222 -16.92 0.71 19.94
N ASP A 223 -18.21 0.87 20.28
CA ASP A 223 -19.03 2.06 20.03
C ASP A 223 -18.67 3.22 20.99
N ASN A 224 -17.38 3.52 21.10
CA ASN A 224 -16.79 4.59 21.90
C ASN A 224 -15.95 5.51 21.00
N GLU A 225 -15.59 6.68 21.54
CA GLU A 225 -14.59 7.52 20.89
C GLU A 225 -13.20 6.92 21.06
N THR A 226 -12.50 6.74 19.95
CA THR A 226 -11.13 6.25 19.91
C THR A 226 -10.26 7.13 19.04
N LYS A 227 -8.99 7.27 19.45
CA LYS A 227 -8.05 8.20 18.82
C LYS A 227 -6.65 7.60 18.75
N GLY A 228 -5.94 7.86 17.65
CA GLY A 228 -4.51 7.60 17.55
C GLY A 228 -4.13 6.12 17.46
N ASN A 229 -5.08 5.23 17.20
CA ASN A 229 -4.83 3.79 17.19
C ASN A 229 -4.16 3.36 15.87
N ILE A 230 -3.23 2.41 15.97
CA ILE A 230 -2.54 1.83 14.82
C ILE A 230 -2.87 0.34 14.75
N VAL A 231 -3.47 -0.08 13.64
CA VAL A 231 -3.76 -1.49 13.32
C VAL A 231 -2.92 -1.88 12.11
N ARG A 232 -1.81 -2.58 12.33
CA ARG A 232 -0.77 -2.82 11.32
C ARG A 232 -0.47 -4.30 11.12
N GLY A 233 -0.42 -4.78 9.88
CA GLY A 233 0.23 -6.07 9.61
C GLY A 233 -0.49 -7.29 10.19
N ASN A 234 -1.73 -7.16 10.67
CA ASN A 234 -2.47 -8.28 11.25
C ASN A 234 -2.99 -9.20 10.14
N SER A 235 -3.01 -10.50 10.40
CA SER A 235 -3.60 -11.51 9.52
C SER A 235 -4.87 -12.06 10.14
N ILE A 236 -6.02 -11.77 9.53
CA ILE A 236 -7.36 -12.18 9.98
C ILE A 236 -7.90 -13.18 8.97
N ILE A 237 -8.05 -14.44 9.35
CA ILE A 237 -8.44 -15.53 8.44
C ILE A 237 -9.59 -16.31 9.05
N ASN A 238 -10.77 -16.30 8.41
CA ASN A 238 -11.93 -16.98 8.99
C ASN A 238 -11.68 -18.49 9.24
N PHE A 239 -11.34 -19.24 8.20
CA PHE A 239 -10.98 -20.65 8.31
C PHE A 239 -10.08 -21.08 7.15
N VAL A 240 -9.19 -22.03 7.38
CA VAL A 240 -8.34 -22.59 6.32
C VAL A 240 -8.93 -23.87 5.72
N LYS A 241 -9.74 -24.59 6.48
CA LYS A 241 -10.37 -25.85 6.05
C LYS A 241 -11.90 -25.74 6.05
N PRO A 242 -12.59 -26.03 4.93
CA PRO A 242 -14.03 -25.89 4.82
C PRO A 242 -14.83 -27.06 5.40
N ASP A 243 -14.19 -28.18 5.76
CA ASP A 243 -14.83 -29.41 6.27
C ASP A 243 -15.27 -29.33 7.75
N ARG A 244 -15.38 -28.11 8.30
CA ARG A 244 -15.80 -27.88 9.69
C ARG A 244 -17.33 -27.77 9.80
N THR A 245 -17.88 -28.44 10.80
CA THR A 245 -19.33 -28.51 11.07
C THR A 245 -19.97 -27.17 11.47
N GLN A 246 -19.19 -26.19 11.91
CA GLN A 246 -19.66 -24.87 12.33
C GLN A 246 -18.84 -23.78 11.64
N ILE A 247 -19.24 -23.27 10.48
CA ILE A 247 -18.61 -22.11 9.81
C ILE A 247 -19.31 -20.82 10.24
N GLY A 248 -18.57 -19.84 10.74
CA GLY A 248 -19.11 -18.55 11.18
C GLY A 248 -18.99 -17.47 10.13
N LEU A 249 -19.78 -16.40 10.27
CA LEU A 249 -19.54 -15.15 9.58
C LEU A 249 -18.53 -14.33 10.39
N LEU A 250 -17.43 -13.93 9.77
CA LEU A 250 -16.38 -13.14 10.42
C LEU A 250 -16.29 -11.76 9.76
N TYR A 251 -16.53 -10.68 10.49
CA TYR A 251 -16.10 -9.37 10.03
C TYR A 251 -14.59 -9.23 10.27
N GLY A 252 -13.86 -8.61 9.36
CA GLY A 252 -12.41 -8.46 9.52
C GLY A 252 -12.08 -7.43 10.60
N ILE A 253 -11.93 -6.18 10.17
CA ILE A 253 -11.77 -5.01 11.05
C ILE A 253 -13.08 -4.22 11.00
N TYR A 254 -13.77 -4.10 12.14
CA TYR A 254 -15.15 -3.61 12.16
C TYR A 254 -15.40 -2.55 13.23
N GLY A 255 -16.18 -1.52 12.87
CA GLY A 255 -16.80 -0.57 13.80
C GLY A 255 -18.10 -0.02 13.21
N GLY A 256 -19.24 -0.29 13.86
CA GLY A 256 -20.58 -0.06 13.29
C GLY A 256 -21.24 1.27 13.67
N ASN A 257 -20.76 1.91 14.75
CA ASN A 257 -21.26 3.20 15.23
C ASN A 257 -20.18 3.90 16.08
N ILE A 258 -19.03 4.16 15.47
CA ILE A 258 -17.84 4.61 16.20
C ILE A 258 -17.54 6.10 15.98
N THR A 259 -16.84 6.70 16.93
CA THR A 259 -16.11 7.95 16.68
C THR A 259 -14.63 7.60 16.65
N ILE A 260 -13.98 7.76 15.49
CA ILE A 260 -12.57 7.40 15.31
C ILE A 260 -11.79 8.57 14.74
N SER A 261 -10.63 8.86 15.32
CA SER A 261 -9.75 9.90 14.81
C SER A 261 -8.27 9.56 14.84
N GLU A 262 -7.48 10.22 13.97
CA GLU A 262 -6.01 10.16 13.95
C GLU A 262 -5.44 8.72 13.89
N SER A 263 -6.21 7.79 13.33
CA SER A 263 -5.92 6.35 13.39
C SER A 263 -5.45 5.81 12.04
N ILE A 264 -4.67 4.74 12.08
CA ILE A 264 -4.04 4.13 10.91
C ILE A 264 -4.41 2.64 10.87
N ILE A 265 -4.91 2.19 9.72
CA ILE A 265 -5.19 0.78 9.42
C ILE A 265 -4.36 0.42 8.18
N GLU A 266 -3.27 -0.31 8.35
CA GLU A 266 -2.33 -0.55 7.26
C GLU A 266 -1.72 -1.95 7.19
N ASN A 267 -1.36 -2.41 5.99
CA ASN A 267 -0.72 -3.71 5.76
C ASN A 267 -1.47 -4.92 6.36
N ASN A 268 -2.76 -4.83 6.65
CA ASN A 268 -3.50 -5.96 7.18
C ASN A 268 -3.92 -6.90 6.05
N LEU A 269 -3.87 -8.20 6.30
CA LEU A 269 -4.49 -9.23 5.47
C LEU A 269 -5.80 -9.65 6.13
N VAL A 270 -6.92 -9.47 5.42
CA VAL A 270 -8.25 -9.89 5.85
C VAL A 270 -8.82 -10.88 4.84
N VAL A 271 -9.01 -12.11 5.29
CA VAL A 271 -9.55 -13.23 4.51
C VAL A 271 -10.86 -13.68 5.14
N THR A 272 -11.98 -13.23 4.57
CA THR A 272 -13.31 -13.37 5.17
C THR A 272 -14.37 -13.85 4.17
N ASN A 273 -15.45 -14.45 4.67
CA ASN A 273 -16.68 -14.81 3.96
C ASN A 273 -17.81 -13.77 4.13
N SER A 274 -17.49 -12.55 4.57
CA SER A 274 -18.42 -11.43 4.71
C SER A 274 -18.04 -10.28 3.77
N ASP A 275 -19.05 -9.52 3.35
CA ASP A 275 -18.92 -8.19 2.76
C ASP A 275 -18.16 -7.18 3.65
N LYS A 276 -18.12 -7.37 4.96
CA LYS A 276 -17.44 -6.48 5.92
C LYS A 276 -16.01 -6.92 6.18
N GLY A 277 -15.14 -6.70 5.21
CA GLY A 277 -13.70 -6.93 5.32
C GLY A 277 -13.04 -5.93 6.27
N ILE A 278 -12.92 -4.67 5.85
CA ILE A 278 -12.60 -3.53 6.74
C ILE A 278 -13.79 -2.58 6.66
N SER A 279 -14.66 -2.58 7.65
CA SER A 279 -15.90 -1.79 7.63
C SER A 279 -15.95 -0.84 8.82
N ILE A 280 -15.84 0.46 8.54
CA ILE A 280 -15.83 1.54 9.53
C ILE A 280 -16.99 2.48 9.23
N LYS A 281 -17.91 2.62 10.18
CA LYS A 281 -19.07 3.50 10.11
C LYS A 281 -19.15 4.39 11.34
N GLY A 282 -19.42 5.68 11.11
CA GLY A 282 -19.68 6.66 12.15
C GLY A 282 -18.96 7.99 11.91
N ARG A 283 -18.50 8.64 12.97
CA ARG A 283 -17.76 9.91 12.89
C ARG A 283 -16.27 9.64 12.69
N ILE A 284 -15.76 9.89 11.49
CA ILE A 284 -14.43 9.47 11.06
C ILE A 284 -13.61 10.72 10.69
N ASN A 285 -12.47 10.94 11.36
CA ASN A 285 -11.64 12.13 11.11
C ASN A 285 -10.14 11.83 11.11
N GLN A 286 -9.39 12.23 10.08
CA GLN A 286 -7.94 11.97 9.99
C GLN A 286 -7.59 10.47 10.11
N VAL A 287 -8.31 9.62 9.37
CA VAL A 287 -8.08 8.17 9.34
C VAL A 287 -7.44 7.75 8.03
N LYS A 288 -6.41 6.91 8.13
CA LYS A 288 -5.72 6.33 6.98
C LYS A 288 -5.99 4.83 6.91
N ILE A 289 -6.46 4.36 5.76
CA ILE A 289 -6.63 2.95 5.44
C ILE A 289 -5.77 2.67 4.21
N VAL A 290 -4.55 2.16 4.43
CA VAL A 290 -3.54 2.08 3.36
C VAL A 290 -2.91 0.71 3.22
N ASN A 291 -2.70 0.25 1.99
CA ASN A 291 -1.95 -0.98 1.73
C ASN A 291 -2.52 -2.23 2.42
N ASN A 292 -3.84 -2.38 2.56
CA ASN A 292 -4.46 -3.60 3.08
C ASN A 292 -4.82 -4.56 1.93
N THR A 293 -4.80 -5.87 2.19
CA THR A 293 -5.34 -6.90 1.29
C THR A 293 -6.61 -7.49 1.92
N VAL A 294 -7.76 -7.33 1.27
CA VAL A 294 -9.07 -7.72 1.79
C VAL A 294 -9.81 -8.59 0.77
N VAL A 295 -9.95 -9.88 1.06
CA VAL A 295 -10.38 -10.87 0.06
C VAL A 295 -11.30 -11.93 0.63
N ASN A 296 -12.16 -12.47 -0.24
CA ASN A 296 -13.02 -13.62 -0.01
C ASN A 296 -12.66 -14.75 -1.00
N PRO A 297 -11.85 -15.75 -0.57
CA PRO A 297 -11.46 -16.88 -1.39
C PRO A 297 -12.44 -18.07 -1.32
N TYR A 298 -13.58 -17.95 -0.61
CA TYR A 298 -14.41 -19.09 -0.23
C TYR A 298 -15.44 -19.48 -1.31
N PHE A 299 -14.95 -19.70 -2.53
CA PHE A 299 -15.76 -19.97 -3.72
C PHE A 299 -16.65 -21.22 -3.57
N GLY A 300 -17.90 -21.12 -4.02
CA GLY A 300 -18.79 -22.27 -4.19
C GLY A 300 -19.27 -22.92 -2.89
N LEU A 301 -18.92 -22.35 -1.73
CA LEU A 301 -19.51 -22.77 -0.47
C LEU A 301 -20.96 -22.25 -0.38
N SER A 302 -21.84 -23.00 0.26
CA SER A 302 -23.18 -22.55 0.65
C SER A 302 -23.32 -22.53 2.17
N PHE A 303 -23.98 -21.49 2.71
CA PHE A 303 -24.20 -21.35 4.15
C PHE A 303 -25.69 -21.14 4.42
N LYS A 304 -26.29 -22.02 5.24
CA LYS A 304 -27.71 -21.92 5.65
C LYS A 304 -28.69 -21.72 4.48
N ASN A 305 -28.46 -22.35 3.33
CA ASN A 305 -29.25 -22.14 2.09
C ASN A 305 -29.29 -20.68 1.58
N ALA A 306 -28.42 -19.80 2.09
CA ALA A 306 -28.20 -18.45 1.58
C ALA A 306 -26.91 -18.41 0.75
N ALA A 307 -26.97 -17.80 -0.44
CA ALA A 307 -25.84 -17.64 -1.35
C ALA A 307 -24.74 -16.66 -0.85
N ASN A 308 -24.79 -16.26 0.42
CA ASN A 308 -24.17 -15.02 0.90
C ASN A 308 -22.67 -15.11 1.22
N ILE A 309 -22.02 -16.26 1.03
CA ILE A 309 -20.57 -16.42 1.31
C ILE A 309 -19.67 -16.25 0.08
N ASN A 310 -20.24 -15.96 -1.10
CA ASN A 310 -19.49 -15.47 -2.26
C ASN A 310 -19.59 -13.93 -2.40
N THR A 311 -19.90 -13.22 -1.32
CA THR A 311 -19.97 -11.76 -1.33
C THR A 311 -18.57 -11.15 -1.40
N ALA A 312 -18.42 -10.05 -2.13
CA ALA A 312 -17.16 -9.32 -2.21
C ALA A 312 -16.79 -8.76 -0.83
N ALA A 313 -15.67 -9.20 -0.26
CA ALA A 313 -15.16 -8.61 0.96
C ALA A 313 -14.70 -7.18 0.67
N ALA A 314 -15.38 -6.20 1.28
CA ALA A 314 -15.16 -4.80 0.98
C ALA A 314 -14.30 -4.10 2.03
N ILE A 315 -13.58 -3.09 1.57
CA ILE A 315 -13.18 -1.95 2.41
C ILE A 315 -14.31 -0.95 2.32
N GLN A 316 -15.05 -0.80 3.41
CA GLN A 316 -16.24 0.03 3.50
C GLN A 316 -16.05 1.16 4.53
N VAL A 317 -16.16 2.41 4.08
CA VAL A 317 -16.03 3.60 4.95
C VAL A 317 -17.27 4.48 4.81
N LEU A 318 -18.11 4.47 5.84
CA LEU A 318 -19.39 5.19 5.86
C LEU A 318 -19.32 6.33 6.88
N GLY A 319 -19.07 7.54 6.38
CA GLY A 319 -18.94 8.73 7.21
C GLY A 319 -20.28 9.30 7.67
N GLU A 320 -20.30 9.84 8.88
CA GLU A 320 -21.40 10.62 9.45
C GLU A 320 -20.89 11.98 9.95
N GLN A 321 -21.80 12.94 10.16
CA GLN A 321 -21.57 14.24 10.82
C GLN A 321 -20.28 14.98 10.39
N ASN A 322 -20.10 15.21 9.09
CA ASN A 322 -18.92 15.90 8.51
C ASN A 322 -17.58 15.16 8.66
N SER A 323 -17.58 13.83 8.58
CA SER A 323 -16.36 13.01 8.49
C SER A 323 -15.37 13.53 7.43
N SER A 324 -14.09 13.71 7.79
CA SER A 324 -13.11 14.42 6.96
C SER A 324 -11.66 13.95 7.11
N ASN A 325 -10.77 14.37 6.20
CA ASN A 325 -9.36 13.99 6.18
C ASN A 325 -9.13 12.48 6.14
N ILE A 326 -9.97 11.76 5.39
CA ILE A 326 -9.89 10.31 5.26
C ILE A 326 -9.04 9.96 4.04
N ILE A 327 -8.15 8.99 4.16
CA ILE A 327 -7.31 8.52 3.05
C ILE A 327 -7.50 7.01 2.93
N ILE A 328 -7.98 6.55 1.78
CA ILE A 328 -8.11 5.14 1.42
C ILE A 328 -7.23 4.92 0.19
N ARG A 329 -6.06 4.31 0.34
CA ARG A 329 -5.06 4.28 -0.73
C ARG A 329 -4.28 2.97 -0.80
N ASN A 330 -3.86 2.60 -2.01
CA ASN A 330 -3.02 1.42 -2.24
C ASN A 330 -3.61 0.12 -1.67
N ASN A 331 -4.91 0.02 -1.46
CA ASN A 331 -5.53 -1.21 -0.96
C ASN A 331 -5.87 -2.16 -2.11
N LEU A 332 -5.66 -3.46 -1.89
CA LEU A 332 -6.15 -4.54 -2.74
C LEU A 332 -7.38 -5.13 -2.07
N SER A 333 -8.56 -5.04 -2.70
CA SER A 333 -9.81 -5.50 -2.08
C SER A 333 -10.72 -6.15 -3.10
N ASN A 334 -11.69 -6.98 -2.70
CA ASN A 334 -12.73 -7.36 -3.66
C ASN A 334 -13.62 -6.17 -4.04
N ASP A 335 -13.83 -5.25 -3.09
CA ASP A 335 -14.55 -4.01 -3.33
C ASP A 335 -14.04 -2.87 -2.43
N VAL A 336 -14.21 -1.62 -2.86
CA VAL A 336 -13.87 -0.42 -2.09
C VAL A 336 -15.05 0.55 -2.16
N LEU A 337 -15.76 0.67 -1.04
CA LEU A 337 -17.00 1.41 -0.91
C LEU A 337 -16.84 2.55 0.09
N PHE A 338 -17.18 3.78 -0.31
CA PHE A 338 -17.14 4.91 0.60
C PHE A 338 -18.29 5.89 0.34
N GLN A 339 -18.85 6.43 1.41
CA GLN A 339 -19.99 7.35 1.35
C GLN A 339 -19.87 8.42 2.43
N SER A 340 -20.28 9.64 2.12
CA SER A 340 -20.38 10.74 3.10
C SER A 340 -19.07 11.06 3.81
N ILE A 341 -17.94 10.90 3.11
CA ILE A 341 -16.59 11.25 3.59
C ILE A 341 -16.01 12.40 2.79
N LYS A 342 -15.18 13.24 3.43
CA LYS A 342 -14.28 14.20 2.76
C LYS A 342 -12.85 13.66 2.84
N GLY A 343 -12.21 13.41 1.71
CA GLY A 343 -10.94 12.70 1.70
C GLY A 343 -10.48 12.30 0.31
N ILE A 344 -9.49 11.42 0.26
CA ILE A 344 -8.94 10.85 -0.99
C ILE A 344 -9.14 9.34 -0.95
N ALA A 345 -9.70 8.79 -2.02
CA ALA A 345 -9.73 7.36 -2.30
C ALA A 345 -9.12 7.11 -3.69
N ASP A 346 -7.85 6.73 -3.74
CA ASP A 346 -7.07 6.63 -4.99
C ASP A 346 -6.08 5.45 -4.94
N HIS A 347 -5.60 5.01 -6.10
CA HIS A 347 -4.63 3.90 -6.22
C HIS A 347 -5.06 2.61 -5.50
N ASN A 348 -6.35 2.41 -5.26
CA ASN A 348 -6.88 1.13 -4.79
C ASN A 348 -7.17 0.24 -6.00
N LEU A 349 -6.92 -1.05 -5.86
CA LEU A 349 -7.21 -2.06 -6.88
C LEU A 349 -8.32 -2.98 -6.39
N THR A 350 -9.34 -3.16 -7.23
CA THR A 350 -10.40 -4.13 -6.99
C THR A 350 -10.10 -5.44 -7.71
N LEU A 351 -10.29 -6.56 -7.01
CA LEU A 351 -10.08 -7.91 -7.50
C LEU A 351 -11.41 -8.69 -7.41
N PRO A 352 -12.08 -9.03 -8.52
CA PRO A 352 -13.34 -9.77 -8.47
C PRO A 352 -13.25 -11.07 -7.67
N VAL A 353 -14.35 -11.49 -7.05
CA VAL A 353 -14.47 -12.80 -6.39
C VAL A 353 -14.53 -13.88 -7.48
N SER A 354 -13.36 -14.32 -7.94
CA SER A 354 -13.19 -15.25 -9.06
C SER A 354 -11.91 -16.06 -8.90
N VAL A 355 -11.97 -17.36 -9.21
CA VAL A 355 -10.82 -18.26 -9.18
C VAL A 355 -9.72 -17.77 -10.12
N HIS A 356 -10.11 -17.39 -11.35
CA HIS A 356 -9.14 -16.98 -12.37
C HIS A 356 -8.41 -15.69 -11.99
N ASP A 357 -9.13 -14.71 -11.46
CA ASP A 357 -8.53 -13.44 -11.04
C ASP A 357 -7.59 -13.63 -9.83
N TYR A 358 -7.92 -14.54 -8.92
CA TYR A 358 -7.06 -14.88 -7.79
C TYR A 358 -5.80 -15.63 -8.23
N ASP A 359 -5.88 -16.54 -9.20
CA ASP A 359 -4.72 -17.24 -9.79
C ASP A 359 -3.76 -16.26 -10.50
N LEU A 360 -4.30 -15.22 -11.13
CA LEU A 360 -3.49 -14.17 -11.75
C LEU A 360 -2.88 -13.21 -10.73
N CYS A 361 -3.49 -13.04 -9.56
CA CYS A 361 -3.07 -12.05 -8.57
C CYS A 361 -2.13 -12.62 -7.49
N PHE A 362 -2.44 -13.80 -6.95
CA PHE A 362 -1.75 -14.35 -5.78
C PHE A 362 -0.89 -15.56 -6.14
N LYS A 363 0.18 -15.76 -5.38
CA LYS A 363 1.11 -16.86 -5.60
C LYS A 363 0.48 -18.24 -5.39
N ASN A 364 -0.31 -18.43 -4.33
CA ASN A 364 -1.04 -19.68 -4.07
C ASN A 364 -2.20 -19.48 -3.09
N TRP A 365 -3.23 -18.75 -3.52
CA TRP A 365 -4.38 -18.44 -2.67
C TRP A 365 -5.10 -19.69 -2.17
N ALA A 366 -5.10 -20.80 -2.93
CA ALA A 366 -5.70 -22.06 -2.55
C ALA A 366 -5.03 -22.71 -1.31
N LYS A 367 -3.76 -22.37 -1.04
CA LYS A 367 -3.04 -22.71 0.19
C LYS A 367 -3.02 -21.57 1.21
N PHE A 368 -3.86 -20.55 1.03
CA PHE A 368 -3.91 -19.31 1.83
C PHE A 368 -2.59 -18.52 1.82
N ASP A 369 -1.81 -18.64 0.74
CA ASP A 369 -0.66 -17.78 0.45
C ASP A 369 -1.11 -16.63 -0.46
N PHE A 370 -1.43 -15.49 0.17
CA PHE A 370 -1.87 -14.26 -0.50
C PHE A 370 -0.70 -13.31 -0.82
N SER A 371 0.54 -13.79 -0.76
CA SER A 371 1.65 -13.04 -1.37
C SER A 371 1.42 -12.89 -2.89
N LEU A 372 1.95 -11.83 -3.48
CA LEU A 372 1.72 -11.52 -4.89
C LEU A 372 2.44 -12.53 -5.79
N GLY A 373 1.77 -12.93 -6.88
CA GLY A 373 2.37 -13.69 -7.97
C GLY A 373 3.22 -12.81 -8.90
N GLU A 374 4.04 -13.45 -9.74
CA GLU A 374 4.93 -12.75 -10.70
C GLU A 374 4.18 -11.93 -11.76
N ASN A 375 2.93 -12.33 -12.06
CA ASN A 375 2.07 -11.65 -13.04
C ASN A 375 0.96 -10.84 -12.36
N SER A 376 1.09 -10.57 -11.06
CA SER A 376 0.01 -9.95 -10.29
C SER A 376 -0.37 -8.58 -10.83
N MET A 377 -1.66 -8.35 -11.03
CA MET A 377 -2.17 -7.03 -11.41
C MET A 377 -1.93 -5.96 -10.34
N ALA A 378 -1.63 -6.37 -9.10
CA ALA A 378 -1.29 -5.45 -8.00
C ALA A 378 0.14 -4.90 -8.09
N LEU A 379 0.98 -5.46 -8.97
CA LEU A 379 2.35 -5.02 -9.13
C LEU A 379 2.41 -3.60 -9.67
N ASN A 380 3.19 -2.74 -9.01
CA ASN A 380 3.48 -1.38 -9.45
C ASN A 380 2.23 -0.53 -9.81
N LYS A 381 1.14 -0.73 -9.09
CA LYS A 381 -0.10 0.07 -9.23
C LYS A 381 -0.32 1.07 -8.10
N GLY A 382 0.52 1.04 -7.08
CA GLY A 382 0.44 1.91 -5.92
C GLY A 382 1.30 3.17 -6.08
N ILE A 383 1.22 4.05 -5.10
CA ILE A 383 2.05 5.25 -4.98
C ILE A 383 2.82 5.26 -3.66
N LEU A 384 4.04 5.81 -3.67
CA LEU A 384 4.90 5.91 -2.48
C LEU A 384 4.33 6.80 -1.37
N ASP A 385 3.53 7.81 -1.73
CA ASP A 385 2.94 8.72 -0.76
C ASP A 385 2.06 7.98 0.25
N LEU A 386 2.48 8.03 1.52
CA LEU A 386 1.88 7.34 2.67
C LEU A 386 1.97 5.81 2.67
N ALA A 387 2.69 5.20 1.73
CA ALA A 387 2.95 3.77 1.78
C ALA A 387 3.82 3.42 3.02
N PRO A 388 3.48 2.38 3.80
CA PRO A 388 4.31 1.95 4.92
C PRO A 388 5.69 1.48 4.43
N LYS A 389 6.75 1.75 5.22
CA LYS A 389 8.14 1.41 4.84
C LYS A 389 8.37 -0.08 4.57
N GLN A 390 7.62 -0.93 5.28
CA GLN A 390 7.67 -2.38 5.17
C GLN A 390 6.28 -2.91 4.87
N ASP A 391 6.19 -4.05 4.19
CA ASP A 391 4.96 -4.78 3.95
C ASP A 391 4.57 -5.65 5.17
N ILE A 392 3.52 -6.47 5.04
CA ILE A 392 3.08 -7.40 6.09
C ILE A 392 4.12 -8.47 6.43
N SER A 393 4.98 -8.83 5.47
CA SER A 393 6.05 -9.82 5.64
C SER A 393 7.37 -9.20 6.13
N LEU A 394 7.35 -7.91 6.51
CA LEU A 394 8.50 -7.11 6.91
C LEU A 394 9.53 -6.88 5.81
N ASN A 395 9.20 -7.21 4.56
CA ASN A 395 10.01 -6.81 3.42
C ASN A 395 9.93 -5.29 3.28
N TYR A 396 11.07 -4.65 3.02
CA TYR A 396 11.03 -3.26 2.58
C TYR A 396 10.25 -3.19 1.27
N ARG A 397 9.50 -2.09 1.08
CA ARG A 397 8.91 -1.77 -0.23
C ARG A 397 9.99 -1.27 -1.21
N THR A 398 11.04 -2.07 -1.41
CA THR A 398 12.20 -1.84 -2.29
C THR A 398 11.72 -1.62 -3.73
N MET A 399 12.14 -0.65 -4.54
CA MET A 399 13.18 0.38 -4.49
C MET A 399 12.63 1.65 -5.18
N GLY A 400 12.58 2.81 -4.51
CA GLY A 400 12.17 4.06 -5.17
C GLY A 400 10.65 4.21 -5.34
N ASN A 401 10.17 4.36 -6.58
CA ASN A 401 8.76 4.66 -6.90
C ASN A 401 7.86 3.43 -7.07
N PHE A 402 8.42 2.23 -7.06
CA PHE A 402 7.66 0.98 -7.19
C PHE A 402 6.94 0.68 -5.89
N VAL A 403 5.61 0.80 -5.89
CA VAL A 403 4.78 0.39 -4.74
C VAL A 403 3.70 -0.56 -5.23
N ASN A 404 3.70 -1.75 -4.65
CA ASN A 404 2.66 -2.74 -4.90
C ASN A 404 1.39 -2.41 -4.10
N VAL A 405 0.24 -2.59 -4.73
CA VAL A 405 -1.06 -2.44 -4.07
C VAL A 405 -1.32 -3.63 -3.17
N GLY A 406 -1.91 -3.39 -2.00
CA GLY A 406 -2.17 -4.41 -0.98
C GLY A 406 -1.07 -4.52 0.07
N ALA A 407 -1.22 -5.55 0.91
CA ALA A 407 -0.42 -5.78 2.12
C ALA A 407 0.97 -6.35 1.86
N PHE A 408 1.21 -6.92 0.67
CA PHE A 408 2.44 -7.61 0.31
C PHE A 408 3.24 -6.83 -0.72
N GLU A 409 4.57 -6.89 -0.60
CA GLU A 409 5.50 -6.44 -1.62
C GLU A 409 6.03 -7.65 -2.40
N TYR A 410 6.06 -7.55 -3.72
CA TYR A 410 6.75 -8.51 -4.58
C TYR A 410 8.22 -8.10 -4.72
N THR A 411 9.11 -8.86 -4.08
CA THR A 411 10.53 -8.49 -3.92
C THR A 411 11.44 -8.95 -5.07
N LYS A 412 10.89 -9.58 -6.11
CA LYS A 412 11.65 -10.10 -7.27
C LYS A 412 11.22 -9.40 -8.56
N ILE A 413 11.68 -8.18 -8.78
CA ILE A 413 11.36 -7.46 -10.02
C ILE A 413 12.35 -7.91 -11.11
N ASP A 414 11.83 -8.42 -12.24
CA ASP A 414 12.61 -8.60 -13.46
C ASP A 414 12.60 -7.29 -14.25
N GLU A 415 13.64 -6.48 -14.03
CA GLU A 415 13.83 -5.17 -14.66
C GLU A 415 14.03 -5.25 -16.19
N SER A 416 14.21 -6.45 -16.75
CA SER A 416 14.43 -6.59 -18.18
C SER A 416 13.19 -6.22 -19.00
N ASN A 417 13.44 -5.53 -20.12
CA ASN A 417 12.44 -5.29 -21.14
C ASN A 417 12.31 -6.55 -22.01
N SER A 418 11.07 -6.92 -22.34
CA SER A 418 10.78 -8.04 -23.21
C SER A 418 10.24 -7.55 -24.55
N VAL A 419 10.71 -8.12 -25.66
CA VAL A 419 10.17 -7.83 -27.00
C VAL A 419 9.21 -8.95 -27.38
N ILE A 420 7.98 -8.59 -27.70
CA ILE A 420 6.91 -9.49 -28.14
C ILE A 420 6.59 -9.18 -29.59
N SER A 421 6.70 -10.17 -30.46
CA SER A 421 6.30 -10.10 -31.86
C SER A 421 4.92 -10.73 -32.03
N VAL A 422 3.95 -9.94 -32.51
CA VAL A 422 2.55 -10.35 -32.66
C VAL A 422 2.18 -10.28 -34.15
N PRO A 423 2.07 -11.41 -34.86
CA PRO A 423 1.64 -11.42 -36.25
C PRO A 423 0.14 -11.10 -36.38
N THR A 424 -0.25 -10.53 -37.52
CA THR A 424 -1.68 -10.33 -37.85
C THR A 424 -2.40 -11.68 -38.00
N GLN A 425 -3.70 -11.70 -37.72
CA GLN A 425 -4.54 -12.89 -37.84
C GLN A 425 -4.96 -13.13 -39.30
N PRO A 426 -5.30 -14.38 -39.69
CA PRO A 426 -5.60 -14.74 -41.09
C PRO A 426 -6.86 -14.09 -41.70
N SER A 427 -7.69 -13.43 -40.89
CA SER A 427 -8.85 -12.67 -41.37
C SER A 427 -8.48 -11.26 -41.84
N ASP A 428 -7.20 -10.92 -41.87
CA ASP A 428 -6.76 -9.66 -42.44
C ASP A 428 -7.21 -9.56 -43.90
N ARG A 429 -7.78 -8.41 -44.25
CA ARG A 429 -8.39 -8.27 -45.58
C ARG A 429 -8.53 -6.84 -46.02
N GLN A 430 -8.73 -6.73 -47.32
CA GLN A 430 -9.14 -5.52 -48.01
C GLN A 430 -10.67 -5.35 -47.89
N ILE A 431 -11.12 -4.16 -47.52
CA ILE A 431 -12.53 -3.75 -47.45
C ILE A 431 -12.77 -2.56 -48.41
N HIS A 432 -13.96 -2.43 -48.98
CA HIS A 432 -14.22 -1.50 -50.09
C HIS A 432 -15.19 -0.36 -49.78
N SER A 433 -15.03 0.76 -50.50
CA SER A 433 -15.89 1.95 -50.40
C SER A 433 -17.36 1.72 -50.79
N LYS A 434 -17.62 0.71 -51.62
CA LYS A 434 -18.98 0.30 -52.04
C LYS A 434 -19.54 -0.90 -51.25
N GLY A 435 -18.88 -1.31 -50.16
CA GLY A 435 -19.29 -2.47 -49.35
C GLY A 435 -18.33 -3.65 -49.48
N LYS A 436 -18.88 -4.87 -49.56
CA LYS A 436 -18.15 -6.16 -49.45
C LYS A 436 -16.68 -6.12 -49.88
N GLY A 437 -15.79 -6.46 -48.95
CA GLY A 437 -14.36 -6.62 -49.19
C GLY A 437 -13.98 -7.84 -50.03
N ASP A 438 -12.67 -8.05 -50.19
CA ASP A 438 -12.13 -9.27 -50.77
C ASP A 438 -12.41 -10.49 -49.86
N TRP A 439 -12.39 -11.68 -50.45
CA TRP A 439 -12.55 -12.94 -49.71
C TRP A 439 -11.37 -13.19 -48.75
N ASP A 440 -11.67 -13.73 -47.57
CA ASP A 440 -10.66 -14.06 -46.55
C ASP A 440 -9.69 -15.11 -47.09
N GLY A 441 -8.38 -14.84 -47.08
CA GLY A 441 -7.37 -15.78 -47.57
C GLY A 441 -6.49 -15.26 -48.72
N GLN A 442 -6.72 -14.04 -49.23
CA GLN A 442 -5.80 -13.46 -50.23
C GLN A 442 -4.42 -13.22 -49.64
N ALA A 443 -3.36 -13.57 -50.37
CA ALA A 443 -1.96 -13.37 -49.97
C ALA A 443 -1.49 -11.90 -50.01
N GLN A 444 -2.31 -11.00 -50.55
CA GLN A 444 -2.03 -9.56 -50.64
C GLN A 444 -3.28 -8.73 -50.38
N ILE A 445 -3.10 -7.54 -49.83
CA ILE A 445 -4.13 -6.53 -49.54
C ILE A 445 -3.81 -5.28 -50.36
N ARG A 446 -4.81 -4.71 -51.04
CA ARG A 446 -4.64 -3.53 -51.89
C ARG A 446 -5.35 -2.32 -51.30
N ILE A 447 -4.68 -1.18 -51.33
CA ILE A 447 -5.17 0.08 -50.74
C ILE A 447 -5.15 1.16 -51.81
N GLY A 448 -6.16 2.03 -51.87
CA GLY A 448 -6.35 3.02 -52.94
C GLY A 448 -7.35 2.54 -53.98
N GLY A 449 -7.27 2.99 -55.24
CA GLY A 449 -8.24 2.67 -56.28
C GLY A 449 -8.07 1.21 -56.73
N VAL A 450 -8.90 0.29 -56.24
CA VAL A 450 -8.73 -1.15 -56.49
C VAL A 450 -9.51 -1.66 -57.69
N ALA A 451 -10.58 -0.96 -58.08
CA ALA A 451 -11.42 -1.22 -59.24
C ALA A 451 -12.20 0.05 -59.61
N GLU A 452 -13.05 0.00 -60.65
CA GLU A 452 -13.80 1.15 -61.15
C GLU A 452 -14.66 1.83 -60.06
N LYS A 453 -14.23 3.02 -59.64
CA LYS A 453 -14.82 3.83 -58.57
C LYS A 453 -14.94 3.04 -57.26
N ILE A 454 -13.94 2.22 -56.94
CA ILE A 454 -13.87 1.44 -55.70
C ILE A 454 -12.50 1.64 -55.08
N ASP A 455 -12.50 2.17 -53.85
CA ASP A 455 -11.29 2.28 -53.04
C ASP A 455 -11.23 1.12 -52.05
N GLY A 456 -10.02 0.62 -51.84
CA GLY A 456 -9.70 -0.39 -50.84
C GLY A 456 -9.01 0.21 -49.61
N ALA A 457 -9.35 -0.31 -48.44
CA ALA A 457 -8.61 -0.13 -47.19
C ALA A 457 -8.22 -1.51 -46.64
N GLY A 458 -7.05 -1.61 -46.01
CA GLY A 458 -6.58 -2.85 -45.39
C GLY A 458 -6.83 -2.84 -43.88
N VAL A 459 -7.38 -3.93 -43.32
CA VAL A 459 -7.57 -4.09 -41.87
C VAL A 459 -6.82 -5.32 -41.38
N PHE A 460 -6.06 -5.14 -40.30
CA PHE A 460 -5.13 -6.10 -39.74
C PHE A 460 -5.49 -6.37 -38.27
N PRO A 461 -6.07 -7.54 -37.94
CA PRO A 461 -6.37 -7.94 -36.56
C PRO A 461 -5.14 -8.52 -35.86
N PHE A 462 -4.89 -8.16 -34.61
CA PHE A 462 -3.83 -8.74 -33.77
C PHE A 462 -4.40 -9.21 -32.44
N LYS A 463 -4.00 -10.40 -31.98
CA LYS A 463 -4.34 -10.86 -30.62
C LYS A 463 -3.53 -10.06 -29.60
N LEU A 464 -4.21 -9.40 -28.66
CA LEU A 464 -3.51 -8.67 -27.60
C LEU A 464 -2.71 -9.65 -26.73
N PRO A 465 -1.41 -9.41 -26.48
CA PRO A 465 -0.63 -10.27 -25.60
C PRO A 465 -0.99 -10.01 -24.13
N LEU A 466 -0.78 -11.03 -23.29
CA LEU A 466 -0.82 -10.85 -21.84
C LEU A 466 0.42 -10.04 -21.42
N ILE A 467 0.19 -8.90 -20.76
CA ILE A 467 1.28 -8.08 -20.22
C ILE A 467 1.52 -8.50 -18.76
N PRO A 468 2.76 -8.88 -18.38
CA PRO A 468 3.09 -9.19 -17.00
C PRO A 468 2.76 -8.05 -16.05
N GLY A 469 2.34 -8.41 -14.84
CA GLY A 469 1.95 -7.48 -13.78
C GLY A 469 2.94 -6.33 -13.58
N GLY A 470 2.43 -5.09 -13.57
CA GLY A 470 3.22 -3.88 -13.35
C GLY A 470 4.05 -3.37 -14.53
N LYS A 471 4.20 -4.16 -15.61
CA LYS A 471 4.79 -3.70 -16.88
C LYS A 471 3.72 -3.05 -17.76
N ALA A 472 4.15 -2.27 -18.75
CA ALA A 472 3.30 -1.70 -19.79
C ALA A 472 4.01 -1.76 -21.15
N ILE A 473 3.31 -1.42 -22.23
CA ILE A 473 3.95 -1.21 -23.53
C ILE A 473 4.79 0.08 -23.45
N ILE A 474 6.10 -0.06 -23.55
CA ILE A 474 7.04 1.08 -23.54
C ILE A 474 7.41 1.54 -24.96
N SER A 475 7.30 0.65 -25.94
CA SER A 475 7.42 0.94 -27.37
C SER A 475 6.52 0.01 -28.19
N ALA A 476 5.97 0.50 -29.28
CA ALA A 476 5.16 -0.29 -30.22
C ALA A 476 5.49 0.11 -31.66
N ASN A 477 5.73 -0.87 -32.52
CA ASN A 477 6.06 -0.66 -33.92
C ASN A 477 5.18 -1.57 -34.79
N PHE A 478 4.45 -0.98 -35.74
CA PHE A 478 3.71 -1.75 -36.73
C PHE A 478 4.54 -1.84 -38.00
N LYS A 479 4.77 -3.07 -38.47
CA LYS A 479 5.61 -3.40 -39.62
C LYS A 479 4.78 -4.12 -40.67
N ILE A 480 4.95 -3.75 -41.93
CA ILE A 480 4.37 -4.42 -43.10
C ILE A 480 5.45 -4.58 -44.18
N ASP A 481 5.13 -5.33 -45.22
CA ASP A 481 5.92 -5.37 -46.46
C ASP A 481 5.08 -4.88 -47.64
N LEU A 482 5.55 -3.81 -48.28
CA LEU A 482 4.95 -3.21 -49.47
C LEU A 482 5.52 -3.93 -50.71
N LEU A 483 4.72 -4.76 -51.35
CA LEU A 483 5.14 -5.52 -52.54
C LEU A 483 5.47 -4.61 -53.72
N LYS A 484 4.53 -3.72 -54.04
CA LYS A 484 4.63 -2.78 -55.15
C LYS A 484 3.57 -1.70 -55.06
N ILE A 485 3.80 -0.63 -55.82
CA ILE A 485 2.84 0.44 -56.09
C ILE A 485 2.42 0.29 -57.56
N ASP A 486 1.13 0.12 -57.81
CA ASP A 486 0.58 0.12 -59.17
C ASP A 486 0.25 1.57 -59.58
N ASN A 487 0.74 1.99 -60.75
CA ASN A 487 0.56 3.34 -61.31
C ASN A 487 1.06 4.45 -60.35
N THR A 488 0.29 5.54 -60.22
CA THR A 488 0.61 6.71 -59.40
C THR A 488 -0.58 7.06 -58.50
N PRO A 489 -0.76 6.37 -57.37
CA PRO A 489 -1.85 6.66 -56.43
C PRO A 489 -1.77 8.07 -55.89
N GLU A 490 -2.91 8.75 -55.82
CA GLU A 490 -2.97 10.09 -55.23
C GLU A 490 -2.75 10.04 -53.71
N GLY A 491 -1.96 10.99 -53.21
CA GLY A 491 -1.75 11.15 -51.79
C GLY A 491 -0.89 10.05 -51.16
N GLY A 492 -1.35 9.50 -50.04
CA GLY A 492 -0.63 8.53 -49.22
C GLY A 492 -1.58 7.59 -48.47
N VAL A 493 -1.03 6.71 -47.65
CA VAL A 493 -1.80 5.78 -46.83
C VAL A 493 -1.65 6.15 -45.36
N ASP A 494 -2.76 6.34 -44.68
CA ASP A 494 -2.80 6.67 -43.25
C ASP A 494 -2.97 5.41 -42.39
N LEU A 495 -2.42 5.43 -41.18
CA LEU A 495 -2.57 4.38 -40.17
C LEU A 495 -3.50 4.83 -39.05
N TYR A 496 -4.48 3.98 -38.74
CA TYR A 496 -5.46 4.14 -37.66
C TYR A 496 -5.54 2.92 -36.77
N GLY A 497 -5.86 3.12 -35.49
CA GLY A 497 -6.26 2.08 -34.55
C GLY A 497 -7.78 2.08 -34.36
N LEU A 498 -8.43 0.93 -34.51
CA LEU A 498 -9.89 0.80 -34.38
C LEU A 498 -10.30 0.29 -32.97
N PRO A 499 -11.58 0.33 -32.58
CA PRO A 499 -12.03 -0.32 -31.35
C PRO A 499 -11.69 -1.82 -31.30
N SER A 500 -11.35 -2.35 -30.12
CA SER A 500 -11.08 -3.78 -29.93
C SER A 500 -12.34 -4.64 -30.00
N LYS A 501 -12.19 -5.93 -30.34
CA LYS A 501 -13.28 -6.92 -30.35
C LYS A 501 -12.87 -8.21 -29.65
N SER A 502 -13.86 -9.03 -29.27
CA SER A 502 -13.67 -10.38 -28.70
C SER A 502 -13.32 -11.45 -29.72
N ASN A 503 -13.30 -11.11 -31.00
CA ASN A 503 -12.93 -11.98 -32.10
C ASN A 503 -12.08 -11.21 -33.11
N PHE A 504 -11.45 -11.92 -34.03
CA PHE A 504 -10.56 -11.34 -35.03
C PHE A 504 -11.26 -11.01 -36.36
N TRP A 505 -12.59 -11.10 -36.45
CA TRP A 505 -13.28 -10.92 -37.72
C TRP A 505 -13.30 -9.44 -38.15
N VAL A 506 -12.76 -9.18 -39.34
CA VAL A 506 -12.89 -7.89 -40.01
C VAL A 506 -14.32 -7.79 -40.55
N THR A 507 -14.93 -6.61 -40.39
CA THR A 507 -16.30 -6.32 -40.84
C THR A 507 -16.31 -5.06 -41.70
N ASP A 508 -17.30 -4.95 -42.60
CA ASP A 508 -17.30 -3.92 -43.65
C ASP A 508 -17.48 -2.49 -43.09
N ASP A 509 -18.06 -2.35 -41.89
CA ASP A 509 -18.18 -1.08 -41.15
C ASP A 509 -16.83 -0.50 -40.71
N MET A 510 -15.74 -1.25 -40.82
CA MET A 510 -14.38 -0.77 -40.51
C MET A 510 -13.80 0.10 -41.65
N PHE A 511 -14.50 0.24 -42.77
CA PHE A 511 -14.03 0.97 -43.94
C PHE A 511 -13.96 2.48 -43.68
N TYR A 512 -12.92 3.12 -44.23
CA TYR A 512 -12.81 4.57 -44.31
C TYR A 512 -11.86 4.96 -45.44
N GLN A 513 -12.05 6.17 -45.96
CA GLN A 513 -11.12 6.84 -46.87
C GLN A 513 -11.19 8.35 -46.61
N GLY A 514 -10.08 9.04 -46.83
CA GLY A 514 -10.00 10.51 -46.72
C GLY A 514 -9.03 11.00 -45.66
N THR A 515 -9.12 12.29 -45.36
CA THR A 515 -8.10 13.05 -44.65
C THR A 515 -7.78 12.51 -43.26
N PHE A 516 -6.49 12.47 -42.93
CA PHE A 516 -5.99 12.08 -41.62
C PHE A 516 -6.71 12.79 -40.45
N GLY A 517 -7.12 12.02 -39.44
CA GLY A 517 -7.74 12.52 -38.22
C GLY A 517 -9.24 12.87 -38.32
N GLN A 518 -9.89 12.63 -39.46
CA GLN A 518 -11.32 12.91 -39.65
C GLN A 518 -12.23 11.69 -39.45
N ASP A 519 -11.67 10.49 -39.25
CA ASP A 519 -12.45 9.33 -38.81
C ASP A 519 -12.67 9.38 -37.29
N ILE A 520 -13.87 9.79 -36.87
CA ILE A 520 -14.24 9.90 -35.45
C ILE A 520 -14.41 8.54 -34.76
N ALA A 521 -14.56 7.45 -35.52
CA ALA A 521 -14.73 6.10 -35.00
C ALA A 521 -13.38 5.39 -34.79
N ALA A 522 -12.28 5.99 -35.24
CA ALA A 522 -10.93 5.44 -35.16
C ALA A 522 -9.95 6.41 -34.51
N ARG A 523 -8.88 5.86 -33.92
CA ARG A 523 -7.79 6.66 -33.35
C ARG A 523 -6.72 6.92 -34.42
N PRO A 524 -6.43 8.18 -34.79
CA PRO A 524 -5.34 8.49 -35.71
C PRO A 524 -3.99 8.09 -35.10
N ILE A 525 -3.19 7.29 -35.82
CA ILE A 525 -1.88 6.83 -35.37
C ILE A 525 -0.76 7.53 -36.14
N GLN A 526 -0.80 7.48 -37.47
CA GLN A 526 0.22 8.12 -38.30
C GLN A 526 -0.36 8.57 -39.64
N ASN A 527 -0.18 9.85 -39.95
CA ASN A 527 -0.43 10.41 -41.27
C ASN A 527 0.67 9.95 -42.23
N ASN A 528 0.31 9.61 -43.47
CA ASN A 528 1.27 9.20 -44.51
C ASN A 528 2.22 8.09 -44.01
N TYR A 529 1.65 7.03 -43.43
CA TYR A 529 2.38 5.80 -43.10
C TYR A 529 3.10 5.21 -44.32
N ILE A 530 2.46 5.30 -45.48
CA ILE A 530 3.10 5.17 -46.80
C ILE A 530 2.92 6.51 -47.52
N ASN A 531 3.98 7.03 -48.13
CA ASN A 531 3.97 8.28 -48.89
C ASN A 531 4.58 8.08 -50.29
N THR A 532 4.65 9.16 -51.08
CA THR A 532 5.17 9.15 -52.46
C THR A 532 6.65 8.75 -52.56
N ASP A 533 7.41 8.87 -51.48
CA ASP A 533 8.83 8.53 -51.43
C ASP A 533 9.07 7.08 -50.95
N THR A 534 8.01 6.35 -50.62
CA THR A 534 8.09 4.97 -50.13
C THR A 534 8.27 4.00 -51.30
N TYR A 535 9.30 3.17 -51.22
CA TYR A 535 9.59 2.12 -52.21
C TYR A 535 9.22 0.73 -51.67
N GLY A 536 9.17 -0.27 -52.56
CA GLY A 536 8.83 -1.65 -52.18
C GLY A 536 9.80 -2.23 -51.14
N GLY A 537 9.27 -3.03 -50.22
CA GLY A 537 9.99 -3.62 -49.10
C GLY A 537 9.36 -3.29 -47.74
N GLY A 538 10.14 -3.46 -46.67
CA GLY A 538 9.67 -3.26 -45.30
C GLY A 538 9.32 -1.81 -44.99
N VAL A 539 8.08 -1.59 -44.53
CA VAL A 539 7.60 -0.29 -44.04
C VAL A 539 7.24 -0.43 -42.56
N GLN A 540 7.58 0.57 -41.75
CA GLN A 540 7.35 0.57 -40.31
C GLN A 540 6.91 1.93 -39.80
N THR A 541 6.34 1.99 -38.58
CA THR A 541 5.91 3.28 -38.01
C THR A 541 7.09 4.20 -37.72
N SER A 542 6.89 5.49 -37.97
CA SER A 542 7.81 6.56 -37.57
C SER A 542 7.84 6.72 -36.05
N THR A 543 8.79 7.47 -35.50
CA THR A 543 8.85 7.77 -34.04
C THR A 543 7.54 8.36 -33.49
N ILE A 544 6.86 9.21 -34.26
CA ILE A 544 5.56 9.78 -33.86
C ILE A 544 4.49 8.68 -33.87
N GLY A 545 4.45 7.87 -34.93
CA GLY A 545 3.52 6.74 -35.04
C GLY A 545 3.73 5.67 -33.97
N GLN A 546 4.97 5.35 -33.63
CA GLN A 546 5.32 4.42 -32.56
C GLN A 546 4.78 4.90 -31.21
N ASN A 547 4.93 6.20 -30.91
CA ASN A 547 4.39 6.79 -29.69
C ASN A 547 2.85 6.81 -29.67
N ALA A 548 2.22 7.16 -30.79
CA ALA A 548 0.76 7.14 -30.90
C ALA A 548 0.20 5.71 -30.76
N LEU A 549 0.86 4.73 -31.39
CA LEU A 549 0.51 3.32 -31.34
C LEU A 549 0.68 2.74 -29.93
N LYS A 550 1.80 3.02 -29.26
CA LYS A 550 2.03 2.67 -27.85
C LYS A 550 0.90 3.19 -26.96
N ASN A 551 0.55 4.47 -27.10
CA ASN A 551 -0.50 5.08 -26.29
C ASN A 551 -1.87 4.46 -26.58
N TYR A 552 -2.18 4.16 -27.85
CA TYR A 552 -3.40 3.46 -28.23
C TYR A 552 -3.51 2.07 -27.61
N ILE A 553 -2.46 1.26 -27.71
CA ILE A 553 -2.47 -0.12 -27.18
C ILE A 553 -2.55 -0.11 -25.65
N ASN A 554 -1.81 0.77 -24.96
CA ASN A 554 -1.93 0.91 -23.50
C ASN A 554 -3.35 1.33 -23.08
N THR A 555 -4.01 2.26 -23.81
CA THR A 555 -5.41 2.60 -23.55
C THR A 555 -6.33 1.38 -23.68
N LEU A 556 -6.12 0.54 -24.69
CA LEU A 556 -6.91 -0.70 -24.83
C LEU A 556 -6.65 -1.66 -23.67
N ILE A 557 -5.40 -1.89 -23.29
CA ILE A 557 -5.04 -2.80 -22.18
C ILE A 557 -5.67 -2.31 -20.86
N GLU A 558 -5.62 -1.01 -20.58
CA GLU A 558 -6.20 -0.42 -19.36
C GLU A 558 -7.73 -0.51 -19.33
N SER A 559 -8.39 -0.43 -20.49
CA SER A 559 -9.85 -0.50 -20.59
C SER A 559 -10.43 -1.91 -20.56
N ASN A 560 -9.59 -2.96 -20.71
CA ASN A 560 -10.05 -4.31 -21.01
C ASN A 560 -9.75 -5.30 -19.89
N ASN A 561 -10.81 -5.83 -19.27
CA ASN A 561 -10.75 -6.86 -18.22
C ASN A 561 -10.77 -8.31 -18.77
N GLN A 562 -10.38 -8.56 -20.03
CA GLN A 562 -10.53 -9.89 -20.65
C GLN A 562 -9.31 -10.32 -21.48
N PRO A 563 -8.78 -11.56 -21.31
CA PRO A 563 -7.53 -12.02 -21.91
C PRO A 563 -7.60 -12.41 -23.41
N GLU A 564 -8.78 -12.46 -24.04
CA GLU A 564 -8.95 -12.96 -25.42
C GLU A 564 -9.31 -11.89 -26.46
N GLN A 565 -8.91 -10.64 -26.24
CA GLN A 565 -9.26 -9.55 -27.14
C GLN A 565 -8.31 -9.39 -28.34
N TYR A 566 -8.86 -8.82 -29.41
CA TYR A 566 -8.15 -8.47 -30.63
C TYR A 566 -8.19 -6.95 -30.84
N LEU A 567 -7.04 -6.37 -31.14
CA LEU A 567 -6.93 -4.99 -31.64
C LEU A 567 -6.90 -5.01 -33.16
N PHE A 568 -7.31 -3.92 -33.80
CA PHE A 568 -7.36 -3.81 -35.24
C PHE A 568 -6.64 -2.54 -35.68
N LEU A 569 -5.70 -2.69 -36.61
CA LEU A 569 -5.08 -1.57 -37.30
C LEU A 569 -5.66 -1.46 -38.70
N ARG A 570 -5.91 -0.24 -39.16
CA ARG A 570 -6.39 0.03 -40.52
C ARG A 570 -5.42 0.93 -41.26
N LEU A 571 -5.14 0.53 -42.50
CA LEU A 571 -4.48 1.34 -43.50
C LEU A 571 -5.52 1.79 -44.53
N ASN A 572 -5.66 3.08 -44.76
CA ASN A 572 -6.60 3.64 -45.75
C ASN A 572 -5.97 4.76 -46.58
N PRO A 573 -6.45 5.00 -47.82
CA PRO A 573 -6.00 6.16 -48.58
C PRO A 573 -6.35 7.47 -47.86
N ASN A 574 -5.42 8.43 -47.90
CA ASN A 574 -5.58 9.75 -47.27
C ASN A 574 -6.46 10.73 -48.09
N VAL A 575 -6.80 10.32 -49.31
CA VAL A 575 -7.73 11.01 -50.21
C VAL A 575 -8.91 10.09 -50.50
N LYS A 576 -10.03 10.70 -50.90
CA LYS A 576 -11.21 9.97 -51.34
C LYS A 576 -11.13 9.74 -52.84
N ASP A 577 -11.61 8.58 -53.27
CA ASP A 577 -11.81 8.25 -54.68
C ASP A 577 -10.48 8.31 -55.45
N VAL A 578 -9.51 7.53 -54.96
CA VAL A 578 -8.22 7.33 -55.62
C VAL A 578 -8.48 6.79 -57.03
N SER A 579 -7.73 7.27 -58.03
CA SER A 579 -7.94 6.89 -59.42
C SER A 579 -7.90 5.37 -59.62
N ASP A 580 -8.78 4.87 -60.48
CA ASP A 580 -8.96 3.44 -60.72
C ASP A 580 -7.62 2.73 -61.00
N PHE A 581 -7.40 1.63 -60.29
CA PHE A 581 -6.19 0.79 -60.36
C PHE A 581 -4.90 1.45 -59.87
N ASN A 582 -4.96 2.64 -59.28
CA ASN A 582 -3.81 3.25 -58.60
C ASN A 582 -3.81 2.83 -57.12
N ARG A 583 -2.94 1.88 -56.77
CA ARG A 583 -2.99 1.22 -55.45
C ARG A 583 -1.64 0.77 -54.90
N TRP A 584 -1.57 0.68 -53.59
CA TRP A 584 -0.47 0.05 -52.84
C TRP A 584 -0.82 -1.41 -52.58
N ASN A 585 0.09 -2.35 -52.91
CA ASN A 585 -0.10 -3.78 -52.70
C ASN A 585 0.78 -4.24 -51.53
N ILE A 586 0.16 -4.76 -50.48
CA ILE A 586 0.80 -5.11 -49.20
C ILE A 586 0.66 -6.61 -48.97
N VAL A 587 1.65 -7.24 -48.36
CA VAL A 587 1.59 -8.65 -47.92
C VAL A 587 0.52 -8.85 -46.84
N SER A 588 -0.25 -9.93 -46.90
CA SER A 588 -1.22 -10.31 -45.85
C SER A 588 -0.71 -11.46 -44.97
N ALA A 589 -1.42 -11.81 -43.89
CA ALA A 589 -1.15 -13.01 -43.08
C ALA A 589 -1.24 -14.32 -43.88
N ASN A 590 -2.00 -14.31 -44.98
CA ASN A 590 -2.24 -15.48 -45.82
C ASN A 590 -1.14 -15.71 -46.88
N SER A 591 -0.13 -14.85 -46.93
CA SER A 591 1.05 -15.09 -47.76
C SER A 591 1.82 -16.35 -47.33
N GLU A 592 2.45 -17.02 -48.30
CA GLU A 592 3.37 -18.14 -48.03
C GLU A 592 4.71 -17.64 -47.44
N GLU A 593 5.06 -16.37 -47.67
CA GLU A 593 6.28 -15.74 -47.17
C GLU A 593 6.09 -15.22 -45.73
N LYS A 594 6.13 -16.13 -44.75
CA LYS A 594 5.78 -15.84 -43.35
C LYS A 594 6.64 -14.78 -42.67
N GLU A 595 7.85 -14.51 -43.15
CA GLU A 595 8.73 -13.47 -42.60
C GLU A 595 8.29 -12.04 -42.99
N ARG A 596 7.41 -11.91 -43.99
CA ARG A 596 6.96 -10.63 -44.57
C ARG A 596 5.54 -10.24 -44.15
N VAL A 597 4.89 -11.07 -43.33
CA VAL A 597 3.50 -10.82 -42.91
C VAL A 597 3.45 -9.61 -41.99
N PRO A 598 2.34 -8.85 -42.00
CA PRO A 598 2.16 -7.72 -41.10
C PRO A 598 2.32 -8.13 -39.64
N MET A 599 3.11 -7.36 -38.90
CA MET A 599 3.52 -7.69 -37.53
C MET A 599 3.52 -6.45 -36.64
N LEU A 600 3.09 -6.65 -35.41
CA LEU A 600 3.22 -5.70 -34.33
C LEU A 600 4.38 -6.13 -33.43
N GLU A 601 5.40 -5.28 -33.31
CA GLU A 601 6.53 -5.48 -32.40
C GLU A 601 6.33 -4.58 -31.18
N LEU A 602 6.23 -5.21 -30.01
CA LEU A 602 5.94 -4.56 -28.74
C LEU A 602 7.12 -4.74 -27.81
N THR A 603 7.62 -3.64 -27.26
CA THR A 603 8.53 -3.72 -26.11
C THR A 603 7.73 -3.50 -24.84
N VAL A 604 7.83 -4.45 -23.92
CA VAL A 604 7.15 -4.47 -22.63
C VAL A 604 8.18 -4.25 -21.53
N GLY A 605 7.90 -3.33 -20.61
CA GLY A 605 8.81 -3.01 -19.51
C GLY A 605 8.14 -2.18 -18.43
N TYR A 606 8.87 -1.92 -17.35
CA TYR A 606 8.38 -1.03 -16.29
C TYR A 606 8.43 0.43 -16.75
N PRO A 607 7.30 1.16 -16.74
CA PRO A 607 7.26 2.55 -17.17
C PRO A 607 8.27 3.45 -16.43
N GLU A 608 8.50 3.23 -15.14
CA GLU A 608 9.37 4.06 -14.31
C GLU A 608 10.85 3.89 -14.67
N LEU A 609 11.27 2.69 -15.08
CA LEU A 609 12.65 2.44 -15.55
C LEU A 609 12.86 2.95 -16.98
N ASN A 610 11.79 3.08 -17.75
CA ASN A 610 11.81 3.43 -19.16
C ASN A 610 11.30 4.85 -19.44
N LYS A 611 11.00 5.63 -18.40
CA LYS A 611 10.88 7.08 -18.50
C LYS A 611 12.28 7.57 -18.89
N GLY A 612 12.45 7.93 -20.17
CA GLY A 612 13.67 8.58 -20.64
C GLY A 612 14.05 9.66 -19.63
N THR A 613 15.29 9.65 -19.16
CA THR A 613 15.77 10.45 -18.03
C THR A 613 15.50 11.94 -18.22
N THR A 614 14.30 12.41 -17.90
CA THR A 614 14.18 13.67 -17.19
C THR A 614 14.73 13.36 -15.82
N GLN A 615 16.03 13.65 -15.63
CA GLN A 615 16.51 13.91 -14.29
C GLN A 615 15.53 14.93 -13.71
N ILE A 616 14.66 14.50 -12.82
CA ILE A 616 14.08 15.38 -11.84
C ILE A 616 15.29 15.75 -10.98
N LYS A 617 16.04 16.77 -11.42
CA LYS A 617 16.81 17.56 -10.48
C LYS A 617 15.79 17.90 -9.40
N PRO A 618 16.02 17.53 -8.11
CA PRO A 618 15.14 17.97 -7.05
C PRO A 618 14.93 19.46 -7.27
N SER A 619 13.68 19.93 -7.30
CA SER A 619 13.41 21.34 -7.48
C SER A 619 13.98 22.05 -6.25
N VAL A 620 15.26 22.41 -6.30
CA VAL A 620 15.85 23.22 -5.26
C VAL A 620 15.15 24.55 -5.43
N LYS A 621 14.32 24.89 -4.44
CA LYS A 621 13.60 26.16 -4.48
C LYS A 621 14.66 27.25 -4.36
N ASN A 622 14.95 27.92 -5.47
CA ASN A 622 15.78 29.12 -5.51
C ASN A 622 15.25 30.12 -4.48
N LEU A 623 16.01 30.34 -3.42
CA LEU A 623 15.64 31.20 -2.30
C LEU A 623 16.77 32.20 -2.05
N ILE A 624 16.44 33.48 -1.96
CA ILE A 624 17.37 34.50 -1.54
C ILE A 624 17.13 34.76 -0.06
N VAL A 625 18.12 34.52 0.80
CA VAL A 625 18.02 34.84 2.23
C VAL A 625 18.88 36.06 2.48
N ALA A 626 18.33 37.10 3.10
CA ALA A 626 19.15 38.20 3.60
C ALA A 626 19.36 38.04 5.10
N ALA A 627 20.61 38.06 5.55
CA ALA A 627 20.94 38.06 6.96
C ALA A 627 20.94 39.50 7.49
N SER A 628 20.32 39.74 8.64
CA SER A 628 20.34 41.05 9.32
C SER A 628 21.30 41.07 10.53
N SER A 629 22.20 42.08 10.51
CA SER A 629 22.99 42.74 11.60
C SER A 629 24.02 41.93 12.43
N PRO A 630 25.21 42.49 12.83
CA PRO A 630 25.34 43.76 13.59
C PRO A 630 26.60 44.66 13.35
N MET A 631 26.44 45.98 13.59
CA MET A 631 27.43 46.95 14.13
C MET A 631 28.73 47.34 13.40
N GLN A 632 28.93 47.11 12.10
CA GLN A 632 29.89 47.93 11.33
C GLN A 632 29.51 48.04 9.84
N ALA A 633 29.45 49.28 9.34
CA ALA A 633 29.43 49.69 7.92
C ALA A 633 28.14 49.64 7.08
N GLY A 634 27.01 49.12 7.57
CA GLY A 634 25.72 49.30 6.85
C GLY A 634 25.54 48.42 5.61
N ASP A 635 26.19 47.25 5.55
CA ASP A 635 26.04 46.30 4.44
C ASP A 635 24.93 45.27 4.71
N VAL A 636 24.13 44.96 3.69
CA VAL A 636 23.18 43.84 3.67
C VAL A 636 23.80 42.68 2.90
N ILE A 637 23.74 41.48 3.49
CA ILE A 637 24.29 40.26 2.88
C ILE A 637 23.14 39.40 2.36
N PHE A 638 23.17 39.08 1.07
CA PHE A 638 22.23 38.18 0.39
C PHE A 638 22.90 36.83 0.09
N TYR A 639 22.25 35.75 0.51
CA TYR A 639 22.62 34.37 0.25
C TYR A 639 21.69 33.79 -0.80
N PHE A 640 22.24 33.26 -1.90
CA PHE A 640 21.48 32.63 -2.97
C PHE A 640 21.52 31.11 -2.78
N LEU A 641 20.43 30.54 -2.27
CA LEU A 641 20.31 29.11 -1.99
C LEU A 641 19.63 28.40 -3.16
N GLY A 642 20.29 27.35 -3.68
CA GLY A 642 19.75 26.50 -4.74
C GLY A 642 20.00 26.96 -6.19
N PHE A 643 20.67 28.09 -6.37
CA PHE A 643 20.97 28.65 -7.69
C PHE A 643 22.23 28.00 -8.29
N GLU A 644 22.09 26.85 -8.94
CA GLU A 644 23.21 26.13 -9.59
C GLU A 644 23.37 26.41 -11.10
N GLU A 645 22.56 27.32 -11.65
CA GLU A 645 22.51 27.61 -13.09
C GLU A 645 23.04 29.01 -13.42
N ASN A 646 23.50 29.20 -14.66
CA ASN A 646 23.95 30.49 -15.20
C ASN A 646 22.78 31.45 -15.49
N ILE A 647 21.91 31.65 -14.51
CA ILE A 647 20.75 32.53 -14.57
C ILE A 647 21.09 33.85 -13.89
N LYS A 648 20.80 34.96 -14.59
CA LYS A 648 20.84 36.30 -14.01
C LYS A 648 19.62 36.54 -13.13
N VAL A 649 19.85 37.16 -11.98
CA VAL A 649 18.82 37.51 -11.00
C VAL A 649 18.76 39.04 -10.87
N ASP A 650 17.64 39.61 -11.27
CA ASP A 650 17.35 41.02 -11.04
C ASP A 650 16.66 41.18 -9.69
N MET A 651 17.35 41.78 -8.72
CA MET A 651 16.81 42.01 -7.38
C MET A 651 16.45 43.48 -7.15
N LYS A 652 15.33 43.73 -6.47
CA LYS A 652 14.90 45.05 -6.02
C LYS A 652 14.42 44.99 -4.57
N LEU A 653 14.85 45.93 -3.75
CA LEU A 653 14.30 46.13 -2.41
C LEU A 653 13.40 47.36 -2.42
N LEU A 654 12.17 47.21 -1.92
CA LEU A 654 11.18 48.28 -1.83
C LEU A 654 10.85 48.58 -0.36
N ASN A 655 10.69 49.85 -0.03
CA ASN A 655 10.05 50.25 1.23
C ASN A 655 8.52 50.07 1.13
N PHE A 656 7.79 50.22 2.25
CA PHE A 656 6.34 50.02 2.28
C PHE A 656 5.52 51.10 1.55
N SER A 657 6.17 52.21 1.18
CA SER A 657 5.58 53.21 0.27
C SER A 657 5.70 52.81 -1.20
N GLY A 658 6.34 51.68 -1.51
CA GLY A 658 6.58 51.18 -2.87
C GLY A 658 7.80 51.79 -3.57
N GLU A 659 8.61 52.57 -2.86
CA GLU A 659 9.82 53.16 -3.41
C GLU A 659 10.96 52.13 -3.42
N VAL A 660 11.68 52.03 -4.53
CA VAL A 660 12.84 51.14 -4.68
C VAL A 660 14.04 51.77 -3.99
N VAL A 661 14.49 51.17 -2.89
CA VAL A 661 15.64 51.63 -2.08
C VAL A 661 16.94 50.93 -2.44
N PHE A 662 16.88 49.82 -3.17
CA PHE A 662 18.04 49.10 -3.69
C PHE A 662 17.68 48.30 -4.94
N LYS A 663 18.59 48.22 -5.91
CA LYS A 663 18.46 47.36 -7.09
C LYS A 663 19.83 46.84 -7.52
N GLN A 664 19.90 45.56 -7.84
CA GLN A 664 21.12 44.93 -8.33
C GLN A 664 20.80 43.76 -9.27
N GLU A 665 21.53 43.68 -10.38
CA GLU A 665 21.59 42.45 -11.20
C GLU A 665 22.77 41.62 -10.70
N VAL A 666 22.53 40.35 -10.39
CA VAL A 666 23.52 39.42 -9.85
C VAL A 666 23.48 38.12 -10.63
N MET A 667 24.64 37.52 -10.88
CA MET A 667 24.75 36.16 -11.39
C MET A 667 25.25 35.25 -10.26
N PRO A 668 24.37 34.49 -9.57
CA PRO A 668 24.75 33.80 -8.34
C PRO A 668 25.85 32.75 -8.52
N SER A 669 25.90 32.10 -9.69
CA SER A 669 26.85 31.03 -10.01
C SER A 669 28.31 31.48 -10.04
N ILE A 670 28.57 32.78 -10.18
CA ILE A 670 29.93 33.35 -10.18
C ILE A 670 30.33 33.98 -8.84
N LEU A 671 29.42 34.01 -7.86
CA LEU A 671 29.70 34.54 -6.53
C LEU A 671 30.42 33.50 -5.68
N THR A 672 31.46 33.92 -4.96
CA THR A 672 32.09 33.09 -3.93
C THR A 672 31.03 32.70 -2.88
N ASN A 673 30.82 31.39 -2.70
CA ASN A 673 29.82 30.81 -1.79
C ASN A 673 28.37 31.24 -2.05
N HIS A 674 28.03 31.72 -3.26
CA HIS A 674 26.67 32.23 -3.56
C HIS A 674 26.24 33.39 -2.64
N VAL A 675 27.20 34.23 -2.23
CA VAL A 675 26.95 35.37 -1.34
C VAL A 675 27.22 36.68 -2.06
N PHE A 676 26.24 37.57 -2.05
CA PHE A 676 26.39 38.96 -2.50
C PHE A 676 26.36 39.89 -1.28
N ARG A 677 27.28 40.85 -1.23
CA ARG A 677 27.35 41.87 -0.19
C ARG A 677 27.15 43.22 -0.87
N THR A 678 26.24 44.02 -0.34
CA THR A 678 26.08 45.41 -0.80
C THR A 678 27.22 46.25 -0.29
N ASP A 679 27.55 47.33 -1.01
CA ASP A 679 28.49 48.34 -0.52
C ASP A 679 27.71 49.53 0.08
N ASN A 680 27.83 49.77 1.39
CA ASN A 680 27.29 50.95 2.11
C ASN A 680 25.76 51.18 1.95
N LEU A 681 24.95 50.11 1.96
CA LEU A 681 23.50 50.21 1.84
C LEU A 681 22.83 50.57 3.19
N ASN A 682 22.88 51.86 3.55
CA ASN A 682 22.27 52.39 4.78
C ASN A 682 20.74 52.37 4.74
N LEU A 683 20.13 51.25 5.11
CA LEU A 683 18.67 51.14 5.28
C LEU A 683 18.24 51.47 6.72
N PRO A 684 17.23 52.33 6.91
CA PRO A 684 16.58 52.47 8.20
C PRO A 684 16.05 51.13 8.72
N ILE A 685 16.05 50.95 10.05
CA ILE A 685 15.40 49.82 10.72
C ILE A 685 13.93 49.77 10.28
N GLY A 686 13.49 48.61 9.80
CA GLY A 686 12.15 48.49 9.25
C GLY A 686 11.93 47.23 8.42
N LYS A 687 10.72 47.15 7.88
CA LYS A 687 10.32 46.07 6.97
C LYS A 687 10.51 46.54 5.53
N TYR A 688 10.95 45.65 4.67
CA TYR A 688 11.11 45.88 3.23
C TYR A 688 10.55 44.71 2.43
N ILE A 689 10.28 44.92 1.13
CA ILE A 689 9.88 43.87 0.19
C ILE A 689 11.05 43.64 -0.77
N LEU A 690 11.60 42.43 -0.79
CA LEU A 690 12.53 42.01 -1.85
C LEU A 690 11.73 41.39 -2.99
N GLU A 691 11.81 41.98 -4.16
CA GLU A 691 11.33 41.43 -5.43
C GLU A 691 12.53 40.94 -6.23
N TYR A 692 12.41 39.76 -6.85
CA TYR A 692 13.44 39.29 -7.77
C TYR A 692 12.88 38.52 -8.96
N ASN A 693 13.54 38.70 -10.11
CA ASN A 693 13.19 38.07 -11.37
C ASN A 693 14.32 37.14 -11.85
N MET A 694 13.94 36.01 -12.44
CA MET A 694 14.82 34.97 -12.96
C MET A 694 14.27 34.49 -14.31
N GLY A 695 14.67 35.12 -15.42
CA GLY A 695 14.02 34.91 -16.72
C GLY A 695 12.53 35.25 -16.64
N ASP A 696 11.66 34.27 -16.92
CA ASP A 696 10.19 34.46 -16.91
C ASP A 696 9.54 34.32 -15.51
N LYS A 697 10.32 34.07 -14.45
CA LYS A 697 9.81 33.87 -13.09
C LYS A 697 10.03 35.10 -12.21
N ASN A 698 8.97 35.54 -11.52
CA ASN A 698 9.01 36.63 -10.56
C ASN A 698 8.63 36.13 -9.16
N ALA A 699 9.34 36.59 -8.13
CA ALA A 699 9.07 36.25 -6.73
C ALA A 699 9.18 37.48 -5.82
N LYS A 700 8.46 37.44 -4.69
CA LYS A 700 8.50 38.49 -3.65
C LYS A 700 8.65 37.86 -2.27
N GLN A 701 9.40 38.52 -1.39
CA GLN A 701 9.54 38.13 0.01
C GLN A 701 9.68 39.35 0.91
N MET A 702 9.29 39.21 2.18
CA MET A 702 9.43 40.26 3.18
C MET A 702 10.78 40.15 3.87
N LEU A 703 11.51 41.26 3.97
CA LEU A 703 12.78 41.37 4.67
C LEU A 703 12.62 42.24 5.92
N PHE A 704 13.21 41.81 7.04
CA PHE A 704 13.29 42.58 8.26
C PHE A 704 14.73 43.07 8.45
N VAL A 705 14.92 44.39 8.41
CA VAL A 705 16.18 45.06 8.73
C VAL A 705 16.09 45.50 10.19
N TRP A 706 16.95 44.93 11.04
CA TRP A 706 17.01 45.18 12.48
C TRP A 706 18.20 46.04 12.87
#